data_AF-A0A966UN99-F1
#
_entry.id   AF-A0A966UN99-F1
#
_cell.length_a   1.000
_cell.length_b   1.000
_cell.length_c   1.000
_cell.angle_alpha   90.00
_cell.angle_beta   90.00
_cell.angle_gamma   90.00
#
_symmetry.space_group_name_H-M   'P 1'
#
loop_
_entity.id
_entity.type
_entity.pdbx_description
1 polymer ?
#
loop_
_entity_poly.entity_id
_entity_poly.type
_entity_poly.pdbx_seq_one_letter_code
_entity_poly.pdbx_strand_id
1 'polypeptide(L)'
;LPNLNLIDLPDPPATGKRTDFVYLEVWRALVHPSTSATAKIRVAENILGGDQITFDNGVDPATTLTCVTDFSLGADVYETALNLATAITNTGLADAESRGTDFIFMTFPQGSSGNDFVITADATIGIIQQPTGGSDGNGKPASDKIYIYGNTQSDSGSWLDDDVLDTLVNRETTKRVQLQYRFRVRENVDYKTTPNGFGAVIFPQGGALTEDTNYLYLPCKNISGLNDDNGLWVAGNGDQTSATDLNTVDGYVYAIPICFVNRRNTGGFVPLTNVNGALLSTHTGATSSYIYPPALTVISAGVSDRPDGLFADKIVSTDILDMRRKVVDNLDLGKELDYQFQSLLDNNYKTWQMDGSDLNDIGSGSGDVSHTPLVCDQIGTASPYGNEVGLFDHIRRRFSSHPVIDRVVIEVLPNTSTPFVSVTPSPDLPGRTKWHSFDVIEIDFSNLDVTQDYASFNLTSGSPVYFTDVMPANTQVLDIIEIWHDDGNTTSAIDQSVSLSRVLGLGTNQISVELAVNDTLANGGVIGDPTYKLVGGGSVVDEGSSRRIFIALAVSYTEGNGLTMTPSVTDYVVPPGSFGQGAILETDTANRPTDIVAQDNAIEYALQDGYREILIEYIGERKTDQLVSFNQNTIKLPYKAYGVVPTFSSELNPNKTFLPHLDNTYNPQYREGADPYAYVGISSEFGSTSGLMYVSPALSAHQVLVDVQYNPLGALNTQNEMMLYYRSLAPQTAGAKAGLVTDIVSEPLVLEPLIGSNFMYSIQIGKGGTQISYPYHSPGDQIAFDPDLGSLKEWDLKASGVISTGDFNINTGLLKLSILTPLDISADLTLEGVDKDGQSRVVYTDVDGTAVYTVPLSGASQHKTVVPMLCRVKASSLLFSEDEVVLVLISRYSELDASNYVASGDRTIASVYSTKNRILIGG
;
A
#
# COMPACT_ATOMS: atom_id res chain seq x y z
N LEU A 1 -26.66 -11.81 -1.22
CA LEU A 1 -26.01 -13.14 -1.11
C LEU A 1 -26.38 -13.70 0.26
N PRO A 2 -27.27 -14.70 0.36
CA PRO A 2 -27.90 -15.09 1.63
C PRO A 2 -26.99 -15.76 2.67
N ASN A 3 -25.71 -16.00 2.36
CA ASN A 3 -24.74 -16.66 3.25
C ASN A 3 -23.53 -15.78 3.60
N LEU A 4 -23.60 -14.46 3.40
CA LEU A 4 -22.53 -13.54 3.80
C LEU A 4 -22.96 -12.70 5.00
N ASN A 5 -22.10 -12.63 6.01
CA ASN A 5 -22.23 -11.64 7.08
C ASN A 5 -21.80 -10.29 6.51
N LEU A 6 -22.73 -9.32 6.51
CA LEU A 6 -22.44 -7.94 6.18
C LEU A 6 -22.06 -7.21 7.47
N ILE A 7 -20.93 -6.52 7.44
CA ILE A 7 -20.46 -5.72 8.56
C ILE A 7 -20.65 -4.26 8.16
N ASP A 8 -21.60 -3.60 8.80
CA ASP A 8 -21.82 -2.17 8.60
C ASP A 8 -20.76 -1.39 9.37
N LEU A 9 -19.93 -0.66 8.63
CA LEU A 9 -18.97 0.26 9.20
C LEU A 9 -19.58 1.66 9.29
N PRO A 10 -19.27 2.44 10.33
CA PRO A 10 -19.69 3.84 10.41
C PRO A 10 -19.20 4.66 9.23
N ASP A 11 -19.85 5.80 9.00
CA ASP A 11 -19.44 6.76 7.98
C ASP A 11 -17.96 7.13 8.15
N PRO A 12 -17.22 7.39 7.05
CA PRO A 12 -15.84 7.83 7.15
C PRO A 12 -15.72 9.10 8.02
N PRO A 13 -14.63 9.26 8.79
CA PRO A 13 -14.45 10.44 9.63
C PRO A 13 -14.41 11.72 8.78
N ALA A 14 -14.90 12.84 9.31
CA ALA A 14 -14.84 14.13 8.61
C ALA A 14 -13.41 14.70 8.54
N THR A 15 -12.59 14.42 9.56
CA THR A 15 -11.21 14.91 9.70
C THR A 15 -10.31 13.87 10.36
N GLY A 16 -8.99 13.96 10.14
CA GLY A 16 -8.01 13.12 10.81
C GLY A 16 -7.96 11.69 10.29
N LYS A 17 -7.52 10.76 11.13
CA LYS A 17 -7.44 9.32 10.86
C LYS A 17 -8.20 8.56 11.95
N ARG A 18 -8.88 7.48 11.57
CA ARG A 18 -9.65 6.64 12.50
C ARG A 18 -9.35 5.18 12.18
N THR A 19 -9.16 4.39 13.22
CA THR A 19 -9.08 2.94 13.10
C THR A 19 -10.31 2.34 13.79
N ASP A 20 -11.07 1.57 13.03
CA ASP A 20 -12.24 0.85 13.49
C ASP A 20 -11.82 -0.59 13.82
N PHE A 21 -12.12 -1.05 15.03
CA PHE A 21 -11.85 -2.43 15.44
C PHE A 21 -13.09 -3.29 15.27
N VAL A 22 -12.94 -4.38 14.54
CA VAL A 22 -13.99 -5.38 14.33
C VAL A 22 -13.66 -6.61 15.15
N TYR A 23 -14.63 -7.05 15.94
CA TYR A 23 -14.54 -8.29 16.70
C TYR A 23 -15.85 -9.07 16.66
N LEU A 24 -15.74 -10.38 16.80
CA LEU A 24 -16.88 -11.27 16.97
C LEU A 24 -17.17 -11.34 18.48
N GLU A 25 -18.38 -11.02 18.88
CA GLU A 25 -18.87 -11.21 20.24
C GLU A 25 -19.82 -12.40 20.27
N VAL A 26 -19.64 -13.29 21.24
CA VAL A 26 -20.40 -14.54 21.39
C VAL A 26 -20.85 -14.69 22.83
N TRP A 27 -22.08 -15.14 23.06
CA TRP A 27 -22.59 -15.44 24.39
C TRP A 27 -23.55 -16.63 24.36
N ARG A 28 -23.79 -17.22 25.54
CA ARG A 28 -24.81 -18.25 25.70
C ARG A 28 -26.13 -17.59 26.06
N ALA A 29 -27.08 -17.62 25.15
CA ALA A 29 -28.43 -17.13 25.38
C ALA A 29 -29.35 -18.28 25.78
N LEU A 30 -30.21 -18.01 26.77
CA LEU A 30 -31.32 -18.89 27.09
C LEU A 30 -32.46 -18.58 26.14
N VAL A 31 -32.80 -19.55 25.30
CA VAL A 31 -33.88 -19.43 24.31
C VAL A 31 -35.15 -20.01 24.93
N HIS A 32 -36.05 -19.13 25.34
CA HIS A 32 -37.32 -19.51 25.96
C HIS A 32 -38.48 -19.47 24.96
N PRO A 33 -39.43 -20.42 25.01
CA PRO A 33 -40.63 -20.38 24.18
C PRO A 33 -41.44 -19.13 24.50
N SER A 34 -42.16 -18.64 23.49
CA SER A 34 -43.27 -17.72 23.75
C SER A 34 -44.30 -18.43 24.62
N THR A 35 -44.82 -17.73 25.62
CA THR A 35 -45.90 -18.24 26.48
C THR A 35 -47.19 -17.51 26.13
N SER A 36 -48.28 -18.26 26.03
CA SER A 36 -49.61 -17.71 25.84
C SER A 36 -50.12 -17.04 27.13
N ALA A 37 -50.83 -15.92 27.00
CA ALA A 37 -51.55 -15.36 28.14
C ALA A 37 -52.72 -16.27 28.52
N THR A 38 -53.00 -16.41 29.82
CA THR A 38 -54.09 -17.26 30.31
C THR A 38 -55.12 -16.44 31.06
N ALA A 39 -56.39 -16.80 30.88
CA ALA A 39 -57.51 -16.20 31.58
C ALA A 39 -58.49 -17.26 32.05
N LYS A 40 -59.31 -16.90 33.05
CA LYS A 40 -60.27 -17.82 33.65
C LYS A 40 -61.57 -17.09 33.94
N ILE A 41 -62.68 -17.67 33.52
CA ILE A 41 -64.03 -17.19 33.82
C ILE A 41 -64.86 -18.32 34.42
N ARG A 42 -65.97 -17.97 35.06
CA ARG A 42 -66.91 -18.88 35.69
C ARG A 42 -68.33 -18.55 35.24
N VAL A 43 -69.07 -19.54 34.78
CA VAL A 43 -70.48 -19.41 34.43
C VAL A 43 -71.33 -19.67 35.67
N ALA A 44 -72.28 -18.79 35.97
CA ALA A 44 -73.22 -18.96 37.07
C ALA A 44 -74.47 -19.75 36.63
N GLU A 45 -75.17 -20.36 37.59
CA GLU A 45 -76.40 -21.15 37.35
C GLU A 45 -77.58 -20.32 36.83
N ASN A 46 -77.50 -18.98 36.89
CA ASN A 46 -78.57 -18.05 36.56
C ASN A 46 -78.29 -17.20 35.31
N ILE A 47 -77.45 -17.66 34.39
CA ILE A 47 -77.21 -17.01 33.10
C ILE A 47 -78.52 -16.95 32.27
N LEU A 48 -78.81 -15.78 31.71
CA LEU A 48 -80.04 -15.48 30.99
C LEU A 48 -79.77 -15.28 29.49
N GLY A 49 -80.81 -15.47 28.68
CA GLY A 49 -80.74 -15.11 27.26
C GLY A 49 -80.50 -13.61 27.11
N GLY A 50 -79.45 -13.23 26.37
CA GLY A 50 -79.00 -11.86 26.23
C GLY A 50 -77.76 -11.47 27.06
N ASP A 51 -77.31 -12.30 28.00
CA ASP A 51 -76.07 -12.05 28.76
C ASP A 51 -74.85 -12.06 27.82
N GLN A 52 -73.90 -11.14 28.02
CA GLN A 52 -72.78 -10.90 27.13
C GLN A 52 -71.42 -11.08 27.80
N ILE A 53 -70.44 -11.51 27.00
CA ILE A 53 -69.01 -11.42 27.30
C ILE A 53 -68.30 -10.77 26.12
N THR A 54 -67.43 -9.82 26.40
CA THR A 54 -66.68 -9.02 25.43
C THR A 54 -65.19 -9.15 25.69
N PHE A 55 -64.44 -9.37 24.60
CA PHE A 55 -62.98 -9.40 24.57
C PHE A 55 -62.49 -8.19 23.79
N ASP A 56 -61.71 -7.33 24.43
CA ASP A 56 -61.20 -6.09 23.85
C ASP A 56 -59.68 -5.98 24.07
N ASN A 57 -58.91 -5.85 22.99
CA ASN A 57 -57.45 -5.62 23.04
C ASN A 57 -57.07 -4.18 22.65
N GLY A 58 -58.04 -3.26 22.61
CA GLY A 58 -57.83 -1.87 22.20
C GLY A 58 -57.69 -1.67 20.68
N VAL A 59 -57.84 -2.73 19.88
CA VAL A 59 -57.86 -2.69 18.42
C VAL A 59 -59.26 -3.02 17.92
N ASP A 60 -59.93 -2.03 17.33
CA ASP A 60 -61.36 -2.01 17.04
C ASP A 60 -61.77 -2.98 15.89
N PRO A 61 -62.92 -3.71 15.95
CA PRO A 61 -63.88 -3.78 17.04
C PRO A 61 -63.70 -4.98 17.99
N ALA A 62 -63.98 -4.71 19.27
CA ALA A 62 -64.06 -5.72 20.33
C ALA A 62 -65.06 -6.83 19.97
N THR A 63 -64.74 -8.06 20.37
CA THR A 63 -65.57 -9.22 20.06
C THR A 63 -66.49 -9.55 21.23
N THR A 64 -67.80 -9.38 21.01
CA THR A 64 -68.83 -9.68 22.00
C THR A 64 -69.58 -10.95 21.62
N LEU A 65 -69.70 -11.89 22.55
CA LEU A 65 -70.53 -13.09 22.45
C LEU A 65 -71.76 -12.92 23.33
N THR A 66 -72.94 -13.18 22.78
CA THR A 66 -74.24 -13.02 23.45
C THR A 66 -74.94 -14.37 23.62
N CYS A 67 -75.42 -14.64 24.82
CA CYS A 67 -76.17 -15.86 25.13
C CYS A 67 -77.45 -15.97 24.29
N VAL A 68 -77.74 -17.17 23.77
CA VAL A 68 -78.82 -17.53 22.84
C VAL A 68 -78.61 -17.02 21.40
N THR A 69 -77.61 -16.15 21.16
CA THR A 69 -77.22 -15.71 19.81
C THR A 69 -75.98 -16.46 19.34
N ASP A 70 -74.89 -16.36 20.10
CA ASP A 70 -73.57 -16.90 19.73
C ASP A 70 -73.24 -18.20 20.48
N PHE A 71 -73.86 -18.43 21.64
CA PHE A 71 -73.78 -19.69 22.38
C PHE A 71 -75.12 -20.01 23.06
N SER A 72 -75.47 -21.29 23.20
CA SER A 72 -76.77 -21.72 23.74
C SER A 72 -76.72 -22.01 25.24
N LEU A 73 -77.84 -21.78 25.94
CA LEU A 73 -78.05 -22.29 27.30
C LEU A 73 -78.12 -23.83 27.27
N GLY A 74 -77.30 -24.47 28.09
CA GLY A 74 -77.34 -25.91 28.30
C GLY A 74 -78.44 -26.33 29.29
N ALA A 75 -78.64 -27.64 29.45
CA ALA A 75 -79.54 -28.20 30.46
C ALA A 75 -79.03 -27.97 31.90
N ASP A 76 -77.73 -27.72 32.05
CA ASP A 76 -77.08 -27.32 33.29
C ASP A 76 -75.97 -26.27 33.05
N VAL A 77 -75.34 -25.83 34.14
CA VAL A 77 -74.26 -24.84 34.12
C VAL A 77 -73.00 -25.36 33.39
N TYR A 78 -72.76 -26.68 33.41
CA TYR A 78 -71.59 -27.31 32.80
C TYR A 78 -71.73 -27.36 31.28
N GLU A 79 -72.91 -27.70 30.77
CA GLU A 79 -73.24 -27.67 29.35
C GLU A 79 -73.27 -26.23 28.82
N THR A 80 -73.74 -25.27 29.63
CA THR A 80 -73.67 -23.85 29.27
C THR A 80 -72.21 -23.36 29.19
N ALA A 81 -71.36 -23.75 30.14
CA ALA A 81 -69.93 -23.44 30.10
C ALA A 81 -69.22 -24.08 28.90
N LEU A 82 -69.61 -25.31 28.51
CA LEU A 82 -69.10 -25.96 27.31
C LEU A 82 -69.50 -25.23 26.02
N ASN A 83 -70.77 -24.82 25.92
CA ASN A 83 -71.27 -24.07 24.77
C ASN A 83 -70.56 -22.71 24.63
N LEU A 84 -70.36 -22.01 25.75
CA LEU A 84 -69.62 -20.75 25.76
C LEU A 84 -68.13 -20.94 25.42
N ALA A 85 -67.47 -21.96 25.98
CA ALA A 85 -66.08 -22.27 25.62
C ALA A 85 -65.94 -22.55 24.12
N THR A 86 -66.87 -23.31 23.53
CA THR A 86 -66.88 -23.59 22.09
C THR A 86 -67.06 -22.32 21.26
N ALA A 87 -67.94 -21.41 21.69
CA ALA A 87 -68.15 -20.14 21.02
C ALA A 87 -66.91 -19.23 21.10
N ILE A 88 -66.21 -19.20 22.24
CA ILE A 88 -64.95 -18.46 22.40
C ILE A 88 -63.89 -19.02 21.43
N THR A 89 -63.68 -20.34 21.40
CA THR A 89 -62.71 -20.96 20.47
C THR A 89 -63.03 -20.66 19.00
N ASN A 90 -64.32 -20.64 18.63
CA ASN A 90 -64.75 -20.32 17.26
C ASN A 90 -64.49 -18.86 16.85
N THR A 91 -64.24 -17.93 17.78
CA THR A 91 -63.81 -16.57 17.44
C THR A 91 -62.39 -16.53 16.88
N GLY A 92 -61.57 -17.56 17.14
CA GLY A 92 -60.14 -17.57 16.82
C GLY A 92 -59.29 -16.68 17.74
N LEU A 93 -59.86 -16.03 18.75
CA LEU A 93 -59.15 -15.12 19.66
C LEU A 93 -58.37 -15.86 20.75
N ALA A 94 -58.96 -16.93 21.29
CA ALA A 94 -58.39 -17.74 22.36
C ALA A 94 -58.90 -19.18 22.26
N ASP A 95 -58.05 -20.14 22.63
CA ASP A 95 -58.47 -21.52 22.83
C ASP A 95 -59.10 -21.67 24.21
N ALA A 96 -60.37 -22.09 24.25
CA ALA A 96 -61.17 -22.18 25.47
C ALA A 96 -61.71 -23.59 25.73
N GLU A 97 -61.66 -24.02 27.00
CA GLU A 97 -62.21 -25.31 27.44
C GLU A 97 -62.87 -25.23 28.82
N SER A 98 -63.97 -25.96 29.02
CA SER A 98 -64.69 -26.00 30.32
C SER A 98 -64.25 -27.16 31.23
N ARG A 99 -63.59 -28.18 30.66
CA ARG A 99 -63.20 -29.44 31.36
C ARG A 99 -64.36 -30.11 32.13
N GLY A 100 -65.60 -29.90 31.70
CA GLY A 100 -66.80 -30.40 32.39
C GLY A 100 -67.11 -29.70 33.72
N THR A 101 -66.58 -28.50 33.93
CA THR A 101 -66.80 -27.66 35.11
C THR A 101 -67.56 -26.38 34.76
N ASP A 102 -67.96 -25.62 35.77
CA ASP A 102 -68.54 -24.28 35.62
C ASP A 102 -67.47 -23.21 35.31
N PHE A 103 -66.19 -23.58 35.26
CA PHE A 103 -65.09 -22.72 34.84
C PHE A 103 -64.74 -22.93 33.39
N ILE A 104 -64.35 -21.84 32.72
CA ILE A 104 -63.77 -21.86 31.38
C ILE A 104 -62.34 -21.36 31.50
N PHE A 105 -61.40 -22.15 31.02
CA PHE A 105 -59.98 -21.83 30.93
C PHE A 105 -59.68 -21.37 29.51
N MET A 106 -59.06 -20.21 29.36
CA MET A 106 -58.77 -19.60 28.06
C MET A 106 -57.27 -19.38 27.91
N THR A 107 -56.76 -19.63 26.71
CA THR A 107 -55.36 -19.43 26.33
C THR A 107 -55.29 -18.56 25.09
N PHE A 108 -54.61 -17.42 25.18
CA PHE A 108 -54.44 -16.47 24.09
C PHE A 108 -53.08 -16.71 23.41
N PRO A 109 -53.01 -17.15 22.15
CA PRO A 109 -51.77 -17.57 21.49
C PRO A 109 -50.82 -16.43 21.11
N GLN A 110 -51.19 -15.18 21.40
CA GLN A 110 -50.55 -13.96 20.87
C GLN A 110 -49.36 -13.47 21.72
N GLY A 111 -48.62 -14.38 22.37
CA GLY A 111 -47.43 -14.04 23.17
C GLY A 111 -47.69 -12.93 24.20
N SER A 112 -46.84 -11.91 24.22
CA SER A 112 -46.97 -10.75 25.12
C SER A 112 -48.23 -9.93 24.85
N SER A 113 -48.66 -9.80 23.60
CA SER A 113 -49.89 -9.08 23.20
C SER A 113 -51.17 -9.77 23.70
N GLY A 114 -51.10 -11.05 24.05
CA GLY A 114 -52.20 -11.74 24.73
C GLY A 114 -52.57 -11.12 26.08
N ASN A 115 -51.64 -10.40 26.72
CA ASN A 115 -51.89 -9.69 27.98
C ASN A 115 -52.74 -8.42 27.80
N ASP A 116 -52.85 -7.92 26.57
CA ASP A 116 -53.56 -6.66 26.28
C ASP A 116 -55.07 -6.85 26.21
N PHE A 117 -55.54 -8.10 26.13
CA PHE A 117 -56.97 -8.40 26.17
C PHE A 117 -57.58 -8.12 27.54
N VAL A 118 -58.66 -7.36 27.53
CA VAL A 118 -59.53 -7.10 28.67
C VAL A 118 -60.85 -7.83 28.44
N ILE A 119 -61.19 -8.71 29.36
CA ILE A 119 -62.47 -9.41 29.37
C ILE A 119 -63.46 -8.58 30.18
N THR A 120 -64.61 -8.27 29.60
CA THR A 120 -65.76 -7.68 30.31
C THR A 120 -66.98 -8.56 30.10
N ALA A 121 -67.80 -8.76 31.11
CA ALA A 121 -68.96 -9.64 31.02
C ALA A 121 -70.07 -9.22 31.97
N ASP A 122 -71.29 -9.68 31.70
CA ASP A 122 -72.41 -9.56 32.63
C ASP A 122 -72.16 -10.34 33.92
N ALA A 123 -72.82 -9.93 35.01
CA ALA A 123 -72.55 -10.44 36.37
C ALA A 123 -72.77 -11.95 36.56
N THR A 124 -73.47 -12.59 35.63
CA THR A 124 -73.70 -14.04 35.54
C THR A 124 -72.51 -14.82 34.96
N ILE A 125 -71.53 -14.12 34.38
CA ILE A 125 -70.24 -14.65 33.94
C ILE A 125 -69.15 -13.99 34.79
N GLY A 126 -68.73 -14.68 35.85
CA GLY A 126 -67.72 -14.18 36.78
C GLY A 126 -66.32 -14.25 36.18
N ILE A 127 -65.65 -13.10 36.05
CA ILE A 127 -64.23 -13.07 35.66
C ILE A 127 -63.38 -13.41 36.87
N ILE A 128 -62.67 -14.54 36.79
CA ILE A 128 -61.81 -15.05 37.86
C ILE A 128 -60.38 -14.55 37.68
N GLN A 129 -59.93 -14.46 36.43
CA GLN A 129 -58.60 -14.01 36.07
C GLN A 129 -58.65 -13.35 34.69
N GLN A 130 -58.15 -12.11 34.59
CA GLN A 130 -57.90 -11.44 33.31
C GLN A 130 -56.70 -12.07 32.59
N PRO A 131 -56.61 -11.95 31.25
CA PRO A 131 -55.47 -12.41 30.48
C PRO A 131 -54.15 -11.88 31.06
N THR A 132 -53.26 -12.79 31.45
CA THR A 132 -51.95 -12.45 31.99
C THR A 132 -50.94 -13.60 31.80
N GLY A 133 -49.65 -13.31 31.94
CA GLY A 133 -48.57 -14.29 31.84
C GLY A 133 -48.09 -14.61 30.42
N GLY A 134 -48.59 -13.89 29.42
CA GLY A 134 -48.10 -13.96 28.05
C GLY A 134 -46.70 -13.35 27.91
N SER A 135 -45.84 -13.96 27.11
CA SER A 135 -44.48 -13.49 26.81
C SER A 135 -44.08 -13.92 25.41
N ASP A 136 -43.26 -13.14 24.72
CA ASP A 136 -42.72 -13.51 23.40
C ASP A 136 -41.49 -14.43 23.50
N GLY A 137 -41.08 -14.77 24.73
CA GLY A 137 -39.87 -15.52 25.00
C GLY A 137 -38.62 -14.63 24.97
N ASN A 138 -37.53 -15.12 25.58
CA ASN A 138 -36.25 -14.42 25.61
C ASN A 138 -35.25 -15.06 24.64
N GLY A 139 -34.31 -14.25 24.15
CA GLY A 139 -33.20 -14.73 23.30
C GLY A 139 -33.62 -15.11 21.88
N LYS A 140 -34.66 -14.48 21.33
CA LYS A 140 -35.21 -14.77 19.98
C LYS A 140 -35.41 -13.50 19.17
N PRO A 141 -35.43 -13.59 17.82
CA PRO A 141 -35.77 -12.46 16.97
C PRO A 141 -37.27 -12.11 16.97
N ALA A 142 -38.13 -13.09 17.18
CA ALA A 142 -39.59 -12.93 17.26
C ALA A 142 -40.21 -14.08 18.06
N SER A 143 -41.50 -13.97 18.41
CA SER A 143 -42.23 -14.94 19.23
C SER A 143 -42.34 -16.34 18.60
N ASP A 144 -42.23 -16.44 17.27
CA ASP A 144 -42.37 -17.65 16.46
C ASP A 144 -41.10 -17.98 15.65
N LYS A 145 -39.97 -17.30 15.94
CA LYS A 145 -38.72 -17.44 15.18
C LYS A 145 -37.50 -17.64 16.05
N ILE A 146 -36.45 -18.24 15.47
CA ILE A 146 -35.14 -18.45 16.08
C ILE A 146 -34.03 -18.00 15.12
N TYR A 147 -32.97 -17.39 15.67
CA TYR A 147 -31.79 -17.01 14.88
C TYR A 147 -31.13 -18.23 14.24
N ILE A 148 -30.91 -18.19 12.93
CA ILE A 148 -30.15 -19.21 12.22
C ILE A 148 -28.69 -19.19 12.67
N TYR A 149 -28.16 -20.34 13.08
CA TYR A 149 -26.81 -20.49 13.66
C TYR A 149 -26.50 -19.58 14.86
N GLY A 150 -27.49 -18.90 15.44
CA GLY A 150 -27.30 -17.92 16.51
C GLY A 150 -26.85 -16.52 16.05
N ASN A 151 -26.86 -16.23 14.74
CA ASN A 151 -26.50 -14.90 14.25
C ASN A 151 -27.62 -13.89 14.52
N THR A 152 -27.41 -12.99 15.48
CA THR A 152 -28.38 -11.95 15.85
C THR A 152 -28.53 -10.84 14.81
N GLN A 153 -27.64 -10.78 13.82
CA GLN A 153 -27.65 -9.84 12.69
C GLN A 153 -28.11 -10.51 11.37
N SER A 154 -28.59 -11.76 11.43
CA SER A 154 -29.10 -12.45 10.23
C SER A 154 -30.39 -11.79 9.70
N ASP A 155 -30.55 -11.81 8.38
CA ASP A 155 -31.76 -11.28 7.72
C ASP A 155 -33.02 -12.02 8.21
N SER A 156 -34.09 -11.25 8.45
CA SER A 156 -35.41 -11.74 8.86
C SER A 156 -35.96 -12.90 8.02
N GLY A 157 -35.66 -12.92 6.72
CA GLY A 157 -36.07 -14.01 5.83
C GLY A 157 -35.33 -15.34 6.04
N SER A 158 -34.26 -15.35 6.83
CA SER A 158 -33.42 -16.53 7.11
C SER A 158 -33.67 -17.16 8.48
N TRP A 159 -34.50 -16.54 9.31
CA TRP A 159 -34.81 -17.06 10.64
C TRP A 159 -35.60 -18.38 10.55
N LEU A 160 -35.32 -19.28 11.49
CA LEU A 160 -35.96 -20.58 11.57
C LEU A 160 -37.27 -20.48 12.34
N ASP A 161 -38.25 -21.32 12.02
CA ASP A 161 -39.48 -21.44 12.81
C ASP A 161 -39.15 -21.94 14.23
N ASP A 162 -39.83 -21.37 15.23
CA ASP A 162 -39.68 -21.78 16.62
C ASP A 162 -40.32 -23.15 16.87
N ASP A 163 -39.47 -24.14 17.17
CA ASP A 163 -39.83 -25.53 17.45
C ASP A 163 -39.73 -25.87 18.94
N VAL A 164 -39.51 -24.88 19.82
CA VAL A 164 -39.28 -25.10 21.25
C VAL A 164 -40.56 -25.50 21.99
N LEU A 165 -41.72 -25.08 21.48
CA LEU A 165 -43.03 -25.39 22.04
C LEU A 165 -43.72 -26.44 21.16
N ASP A 166 -44.14 -27.57 21.75
CA ASP A 166 -44.91 -28.58 21.04
C ASP A 166 -46.36 -28.15 20.94
N THR A 167 -46.81 -27.92 19.72
CA THR A 167 -48.15 -27.42 19.40
C THR A 167 -49.28 -28.38 19.76
N LEU A 168 -49.01 -29.68 19.93
CA LEU A 168 -50.03 -30.67 20.32
C LEU A 168 -50.30 -30.68 21.82
N VAL A 169 -49.30 -30.38 22.63
CA VAL A 169 -49.39 -30.46 24.11
C VAL A 169 -49.34 -29.08 24.77
N ASN A 170 -49.11 -28.04 23.98
CA ASN A 170 -48.93 -26.64 24.40
C ASN A 170 -47.99 -26.51 25.60
N ARG A 171 -46.87 -27.24 25.57
CA ARG A 171 -45.86 -27.27 26.63
C ARG A 171 -44.46 -27.17 26.02
N GLU A 172 -43.56 -26.54 26.78
CA GLU A 172 -42.12 -26.52 26.50
C GLU A 172 -41.61 -27.97 26.51
N THR A 173 -41.12 -28.44 25.38
CA THR A 173 -40.54 -29.80 25.30
C THR A 173 -39.08 -29.79 25.72
N THR A 174 -38.38 -28.69 25.50
CA THR A 174 -36.96 -28.52 25.84
C THR A 174 -36.64 -27.06 26.18
N LYS A 175 -35.74 -26.82 27.16
CA LYS A 175 -35.07 -25.51 27.31
C LYS A 175 -33.83 -25.52 26.43
N ARG A 176 -33.71 -24.56 25.51
CA ARG A 176 -32.59 -24.49 24.56
C ARG A 176 -31.61 -23.40 25.01
N VAL A 177 -30.34 -23.77 25.14
CA VAL A 177 -29.25 -22.79 25.21
C VAL A 177 -28.69 -22.68 23.79
N GLN A 178 -28.65 -21.47 23.26
CA GLN A 178 -28.08 -21.20 21.95
C GLN A 178 -26.83 -20.34 22.11
N LEU A 179 -25.76 -20.70 21.42
CA LEU A 179 -24.65 -19.78 21.20
C LEU A 179 -25.12 -18.71 20.23
N GLN A 180 -25.19 -17.48 20.69
CA GLN A 180 -25.55 -16.33 19.88
C GLN A 180 -24.33 -15.46 19.67
N TYR A 181 -24.29 -14.79 18.51
CA TYR A 181 -23.18 -13.94 18.15
C TYR A 181 -23.60 -12.73 17.33
N ARG A 182 -22.69 -11.76 17.27
CA ARG A 182 -22.71 -10.61 16.36
C ARG A 182 -21.30 -10.11 16.08
N PHE A 183 -21.12 -9.46 14.93
CA PHE A 183 -19.95 -8.63 14.68
C PHE A 183 -20.19 -7.25 15.27
N ARG A 184 -19.20 -6.76 16.02
CA ARG A 184 -19.19 -5.44 16.61
C ARG A 184 -18.08 -4.61 16.03
N VAL A 185 -18.39 -3.34 15.79
CA VAL A 185 -17.44 -2.34 15.31
C VAL A 185 -17.27 -1.30 16.41
N ARG A 186 -16.01 -1.05 16.81
CA ARG A 186 -15.67 0.03 17.74
C ARG A 186 -14.81 1.06 17.02
N GLU A 187 -15.29 2.30 17.01
CA GLU A 187 -14.57 3.43 16.42
C GLU A 187 -13.44 3.94 17.33
N ASN A 188 -12.45 4.59 16.72
CA ASN A 188 -11.36 5.30 17.42
C ASN A 188 -10.52 4.41 18.35
N VAL A 189 -10.26 3.17 17.93
CA VAL A 189 -9.34 2.29 18.65
C VAL A 189 -7.91 2.64 18.27
N ASP A 190 -7.11 3.02 19.25
CA ASP A 190 -5.70 3.30 19.03
C ASP A 190 -4.89 2.01 18.99
N TYR A 191 -4.55 1.59 17.77
CA TYR A 191 -3.74 0.40 17.52
C TYR A 191 -2.31 0.54 18.09
N LYS A 192 -1.83 1.77 18.34
CA LYS A 192 -0.50 2.01 18.91
C LYS A 192 -0.43 1.71 20.39
N THR A 193 -1.55 1.70 21.11
CA THR A 193 -1.63 1.39 22.56
C THR A 193 -2.37 0.08 22.84
N THR A 194 -3.27 -0.33 21.94
CA THR A 194 -4.03 -1.58 22.01
C THR A 194 -3.83 -2.41 20.73
N PRO A 195 -2.63 -2.98 20.50
CA PRO A 195 -2.32 -3.69 19.26
C PRO A 195 -3.14 -4.98 19.05
N ASN A 196 -3.78 -5.50 20.10
CA ASN A 196 -4.74 -6.62 20.05
C ASN A 196 -6.22 -6.17 19.97
N GLY A 197 -6.47 -4.86 19.90
CA GLY A 197 -7.81 -4.24 19.85
C GLY A 197 -8.50 -4.14 21.20
N PHE A 198 -8.45 -5.18 22.03
CA PHE A 198 -9.06 -5.17 23.36
C PHE A 198 -8.26 -4.32 24.35
N GLY A 199 -8.97 -3.42 25.05
CA GLY A 199 -8.41 -2.53 26.06
C GLY A 199 -9.52 -1.92 26.92
N ALA A 200 -9.19 -0.90 27.71
CA ALA A 200 -10.09 -0.32 28.73
C ALA A 200 -11.36 0.38 28.18
N VAL A 201 -11.53 0.44 26.86
CA VAL A 201 -12.65 1.15 26.18
C VAL A 201 -13.58 0.20 25.42
N ILE A 202 -13.34 -1.11 25.47
CA ILE A 202 -14.16 -2.13 24.82
C ILE A 202 -14.90 -2.93 25.87
N PHE A 203 -16.23 -2.78 25.86
CA PHE A 203 -17.12 -3.35 26.87
C PHE A 203 -18.04 -4.41 26.25
N PRO A 204 -18.31 -5.51 26.97
CA PRO A 204 -19.25 -6.50 26.52
C PRO A 204 -20.68 -5.96 26.55
N GLN A 205 -21.52 -6.51 25.69
CA GLN A 205 -22.96 -6.27 25.70
C GLN A 205 -23.73 -7.58 25.86
N GLY A 206 -23.21 -8.71 25.35
CA GLY A 206 -23.90 -10.01 25.48
C GLY A 206 -25.34 -9.98 24.96
N GLY A 207 -26.27 -10.60 25.68
CA GLY A 207 -27.70 -10.59 25.35
C GLY A 207 -28.42 -9.29 25.74
N ALA A 208 -27.72 -8.31 26.33
CA ALA A 208 -28.32 -7.05 26.78
C ALA A 208 -28.52 -6.06 25.61
N LEU A 209 -29.34 -5.04 25.85
CA LEU A 209 -29.63 -3.99 24.85
C LEU A 209 -28.49 -2.97 24.72
N THR A 210 -27.69 -2.79 25.78
CA THR A 210 -26.59 -1.81 25.85
C THR A 210 -25.33 -2.45 26.43
N GLU A 211 -24.17 -1.91 26.09
CA GLU A 211 -22.89 -2.29 26.70
C GLU A 211 -22.92 -2.14 28.24
N ASP A 212 -22.25 -3.05 28.95
CA ASP A 212 -22.01 -2.98 30.38
C ASP A 212 -20.56 -2.59 30.67
N THR A 213 -20.36 -1.41 31.27
CA THR A 213 -19.02 -0.87 31.55
C THR A 213 -18.35 -1.45 32.79
N ASN A 214 -19.03 -2.27 33.59
CA ASN A 214 -18.46 -2.89 34.78
C ASN A 214 -17.55 -4.08 34.45
N TYR A 215 -17.65 -4.61 33.24
CA TYR A 215 -16.90 -5.76 32.78
C TYR A 215 -15.96 -5.36 31.64
N LEU A 216 -14.73 -5.85 31.68
CA LEU A 216 -13.73 -5.66 30.64
C LEU A 216 -13.40 -7.00 30.01
N TYR A 217 -13.07 -6.98 28.72
CA TYR A 217 -12.49 -8.15 28.08
C TYR A 217 -11.06 -8.36 28.58
N LEU A 218 -10.83 -9.55 29.13
CA LEU A 218 -9.53 -10.05 29.54
C LEU A 218 -9.20 -11.31 28.73
N PRO A 219 -7.91 -11.62 28.49
CA PRO A 219 -7.52 -12.91 27.95
C PRO A 219 -8.11 -14.05 28.80
N CYS A 220 -8.66 -15.11 28.18
CA CYS A 220 -9.36 -16.19 28.88
C CYS A 220 -8.50 -16.81 30.00
N LYS A 221 -7.20 -16.95 29.76
CA LYS A 221 -6.21 -17.45 30.74
C LYS A 221 -6.16 -16.64 32.05
N ASN A 222 -6.53 -15.36 32.01
CA ASN A 222 -6.58 -14.51 33.19
C ASN A 222 -7.89 -14.67 33.99
N ILE A 223 -8.82 -15.51 33.53
CA ILE A 223 -10.08 -15.79 34.21
C ILE A 223 -10.03 -17.17 34.86
N SER A 224 -10.19 -17.19 36.18
CA SER A 224 -10.21 -18.44 36.95
C SER A 224 -11.43 -19.30 36.60
N GLY A 225 -11.21 -20.57 36.28
CA GLY A 225 -12.27 -21.57 36.10
C GLY A 225 -12.74 -21.81 34.66
N LEU A 226 -12.13 -21.13 33.68
CA LEU A 226 -12.30 -21.43 32.26
C LEU A 226 -11.10 -22.20 31.72
N ASN A 227 -11.27 -22.89 30.59
CA ASN A 227 -10.17 -23.59 29.92
C ASN A 227 -9.15 -22.56 29.39
N ASP A 228 -7.87 -22.94 29.41
CA ASP A 228 -6.78 -22.11 28.89
C ASP A 228 -6.88 -22.01 27.35
N ASP A 229 -7.46 -20.91 26.84
CA ASP A 229 -7.44 -20.54 25.42
C ASP A 229 -6.89 -19.12 25.27
N ASN A 230 -5.63 -19.01 24.84
CA ASN A 230 -4.95 -17.72 24.70
C ASN A 230 -5.44 -16.88 23.52
N GLY A 231 -6.25 -17.46 22.61
CA GLY A 231 -6.90 -16.75 21.51
C GLY A 231 -8.24 -16.12 21.87
N LEU A 232 -8.81 -16.51 23.01
CA LEU A 232 -10.15 -16.12 23.43
C LEU A 232 -10.12 -14.97 24.44
N TRP A 233 -10.97 -13.97 24.21
CA TRP A 233 -11.21 -12.88 25.15
C TRP A 233 -12.52 -13.11 25.87
N VAL A 234 -12.56 -12.84 27.17
CA VAL A 234 -13.73 -13.10 28.01
C VAL A 234 -13.98 -11.91 28.91
N ALA A 235 -15.25 -11.56 29.06
CA ALA A 235 -15.72 -10.57 30.02
C ALA A 235 -16.83 -11.17 30.88
N GLY A 236 -16.97 -10.70 32.12
CA GLY A 236 -17.88 -11.25 33.11
C GLY A 236 -17.15 -12.08 34.17
N ASN A 237 -17.87 -12.40 35.26
CA ASN A 237 -17.30 -13.08 36.43
C ASN A 237 -17.74 -14.54 36.56
N GLY A 238 -18.66 -15.00 35.71
CA GLY A 238 -19.22 -16.36 35.80
C GLY A 238 -20.18 -16.57 36.97
N ASP A 239 -20.69 -15.48 37.54
CA ASP A 239 -21.61 -15.48 38.67
C ASP A 239 -23.03 -15.08 38.25
N GLN A 240 -24.00 -15.24 39.15
CA GLN A 240 -25.40 -14.91 38.85
C GLN A 240 -25.61 -13.41 38.56
N THR A 241 -24.77 -12.54 39.14
CA THR A 241 -24.82 -11.09 38.91
C THR A 241 -24.46 -10.79 37.45
N SER A 242 -23.29 -11.24 37.01
CA SER A 242 -22.84 -11.09 35.61
C SER A 242 -23.76 -11.78 34.61
N ALA A 243 -24.35 -12.93 34.96
CA ALA A 243 -25.36 -13.59 34.12
C ALA A 243 -26.61 -12.73 33.92
N THR A 244 -27.02 -11.98 34.96
CA THR A 244 -28.16 -11.07 34.90
C THR A 244 -27.82 -9.80 34.12
N ASP A 245 -26.67 -9.19 34.42
CA ASP A 245 -26.23 -7.92 33.83
C ASP A 245 -25.95 -8.06 32.32
N LEU A 246 -25.29 -9.14 31.91
CA LEU A 246 -24.94 -9.42 30.50
C LEU A 246 -26.03 -10.20 29.75
N ASN A 247 -27.10 -10.60 30.44
CA ASN A 247 -28.16 -11.48 29.92
C ASN A 247 -27.60 -12.75 29.26
N THR A 248 -26.77 -13.47 30.00
CA THR A 248 -26.13 -14.72 29.56
C THR A 248 -26.41 -15.85 30.53
N VAL A 249 -26.29 -17.10 30.07
CA VAL A 249 -26.57 -18.28 30.90
C VAL A 249 -25.49 -18.52 31.95
N ASP A 250 -24.23 -18.29 31.58
CA ASP A 250 -23.05 -18.65 32.35
C ASP A 250 -22.29 -17.45 32.92
N GLY A 251 -22.82 -16.23 32.79
CA GLY A 251 -22.18 -15.02 33.32
C GLY A 251 -20.95 -14.57 32.53
N TYR A 252 -20.76 -15.08 31.32
CA TYR A 252 -19.66 -14.70 30.44
C TYR A 252 -20.12 -14.21 29.08
N VAL A 253 -19.33 -13.31 28.50
CA VAL A 253 -19.36 -12.92 27.10
C VAL A 253 -17.98 -13.14 26.53
N TYR A 254 -17.92 -13.83 25.40
CA TYR A 254 -16.71 -14.21 24.70
C TYR A 254 -16.47 -13.29 23.51
N ALA A 255 -15.21 -13.07 23.15
CA ALA A 255 -14.86 -12.29 21.98
C ALA A 255 -13.60 -12.81 21.26
N ILE A 256 -13.59 -12.63 19.95
CA ILE A 256 -12.47 -12.97 19.06
C ILE A 256 -12.17 -11.74 18.18
N PRO A 257 -10.92 -11.26 18.14
CA PRO A 257 -10.54 -10.17 17.25
C PRO A 257 -10.64 -10.61 15.79
N ILE A 258 -11.20 -9.76 14.92
CA ILE A 258 -11.38 -10.07 13.50
C ILE A 258 -10.41 -9.25 12.66
N CYS A 259 -10.50 -7.93 12.71
CA CYS A 259 -9.58 -7.05 12.01
C CYS A 259 -9.58 -5.63 12.55
N PHE A 260 -8.54 -4.88 12.20
CA PHE A 260 -8.61 -3.42 12.18
C PHE A 260 -8.95 -2.95 10.77
N VAL A 261 -9.74 -1.88 10.69
CA VAL A 261 -10.06 -1.17 9.45
C VAL A 261 -9.66 0.29 9.60
N ASN A 262 -8.62 0.70 8.87
CA ASN A 262 -8.16 2.08 8.87
C ASN A 262 -8.99 2.93 7.92
N ARG A 263 -9.33 4.14 8.36
CA ARG A 263 -10.28 5.02 7.67
C ARG A 263 -9.61 6.32 7.25
N ARG A 264 -9.81 6.63 5.96
CA ARG A 264 -9.55 7.95 5.37
C ARG A 264 -10.65 8.93 5.73
N ASN A 265 -10.33 10.22 5.77
CA ASN A 265 -11.33 11.25 6.01
C ASN A 265 -11.92 11.84 4.72
N THR A 266 -13.10 12.44 4.82
CA THR A 266 -13.85 12.97 3.67
C THR A 266 -13.40 14.37 3.22
N GLY A 267 -12.34 14.94 3.82
CA GLY A 267 -11.92 16.33 3.59
C GLY A 267 -11.25 16.61 2.23
N GLY A 268 -11.09 15.59 1.38
CA GLY A 268 -10.28 15.67 0.17
C GLY A 268 -8.78 15.67 0.48
N PHE A 269 -8.00 15.21 -0.49
CA PHE A 269 -6.55 15.11 -0.40
C PHE A 269 -5.90 16.51 -0.47
N VAL A 270 -5.06 16.81 0.53
CA VAL A 270 -4.24 18.02 0.54
C VAL A 270 -2.81 17.64 0.93
N PRO A 271 -1.80 17.85 0.05
CA PRO A 271 -0.43 17.38 0.22
C PRO A 271 0.21 17.73 1.57
N LEU A 272 -0.06 18.93 2.10
CA LEU A 272 0.59 19.42 3.32
C LEU A 272 -0.18 19.15 4.61
N THR A 273 -1.52 19.18 4.56
CA THR A 273 -2.34 19.24 5.78
C THR A 273 -3.37 18.12 5.88
N ASN A 274 -3.63 17.37 4.80
CA ASN A 274 -4.65 16.32 4.79
C ASN A 274 -4.33 15.20 3.80
N VAL A 275 -3.17 14.56 3.94
CA VAL A 275 -2.74 13.43 3.10
C VAL A 275 -3.64 12.20 3.30
N ASN A 276 -4.23 12.00 4.49
CA ASN A 276 -5.22 10.95 4.75
C ASN A 276 -6.62 11.29 4.18
N GLY A 277 -6.81 12.50 3.63
CA GLY A 277 -8.06 12.93 3.03
C GLY A 277 -8.34 12.29 1.68
N ALA A 278 -9.61 12.08 1.38
CA ALA A 278 -10.08 11.57 0.10
C ALA A 278 -11.50 12.10 -0.19
N LEU A 279 -11.87 12.20 -1.45
CA LEU A 279 -13.28 12.36 -1.82
C LEU A 279 -14.07 11.06 -1.61
N LEU A 280 -15.38 11.20 -1.48
CA LEU A 280 -16.32 10.08 -1.54
C LEU A 280 -16.43 9.60 -2.99
N SER A 281 -16.58 8.29 -3.21
CA SER A 281 -16.75 7.71 -4.54
C SER A 281 -18.04 8.16 -5.26
N THR A 282 -18.97 8.75 -4.52
CA THR A 282 -20.26 9.28 -4.99
C THR A 282 -20.28 10.80 -5.18
N HIS A 283 -19.15 11.50 -5.01
CA HIS A 283 -19.09 12.95 -5.15
C HIS A 283 -19.50 13.42 -6.57
N THR A 284 -20.14 14.59 -6.66
CA THR A 284 -20.70 15.14 -7.90
C THR A 284 -19.73 16.05 -8.67
N GLY A 285 -18.44 15.93 -8.39
CA GLY A 285 -17.37 16.81 -8.89
C GLY A 285 -16.80 17.70 -7.78
N ALA A 286 -15.52 18.05 -7.90
CA ALA A 286 -14.79 18.88 -6.94
C ALA A 286 -13.73 19.73 -7.66
N THR A 287 -13.09 20.64 -6.93
CA THR A 287 -11.93 21.39 -7.42
C THR A 287 -10.81 21.33 -6.40
N SER A 288 -9.57 21.22 -6.87
CA SER A 288 -8.38 21.28 -6.02
C SER A 288 -7.45 22.40 -6.46
N SER A 289 -6.92 23.16 -5.51
CA SER A 289 -5.88 24.17 -5.73
C SER A 289 -4.47 23.61 -5.60
N TYR A 290 -4.32 22.31 -5.32
CA TYR A 290 -3.05 21.72 -4.92
C TYR A 290 -2.45 20.74 -5.93
N ILE A 291 -3.20 20.32 -6.96
CA ILE A 291 -2.69 19.33 -7.90
C ILE A 291 -1.87 19.97 -9.03
N TYR A 292 -2.21 21.21 -9.45
CA TYR A 292 -1.42 22.04 -10.37
C TYR A 292 -1.50 23.54 -10.02
N PRO A 293 -0.98 23.95 -8.86
CA PRO A 293 -0.97 25.35 -8.47
C PRO A 293 -0.21 26.22 -9.50
N PRO A 294 -0.63 27.50 -9.68
CA PRO A 294 -1.74 28.18 -9.01
C PRO A 294 -3.13 27.93 -9.65
N ALA A 295 -3.23 27.09 -10.68
CA ALA A 295 -4.50 26.84 -11.38
C ALA A 295 -5.43 25.94 -10.55
N LEU A 296 -6.74 26.26 -10.58
CA LEU A 296 -7.75 25.38 -10.02
C LEU A 296 -7.97 24.19 -10.95
N THR A 297 -7.62 23.02 -10.44
CA THR A 297 -7.87 21.74 -11.08
C THR A 297 -9.31 21.32 -10.88
N VAL A 298 -9.99 20.88 -11.95
CA VAL A 298 -11.35 20.30 -11.88
C VAL A 298 -11.26 18.78 -11.77
N ILE A 299 -11.90 18.23 -10.74
CA ILE A 299 -12.01 16.79 -10.50
C ILE A 299 -13.44 16.37 -10.88
N SER A 300 -13.56 15.51 -11.90
CA SER A 300 -14.86 15.04 -12.39
C SER A 300 -15.58 14.17 -11.37
N ALA A 301 -16.90 14.03 -11.49
CA ALA A 301 -17.69 13.18 -10.60
C ALA A 301 -17.22 11.71 -10.64
N GLY A 302 -17.12 11.07 -9.47
CA GLY A 302 -16.66 9.69 -9.31
C GLY A 302 -15.17 9.46 -9.53
N VAL A 303 -14.36 10.52 -9.62
CA VAL A 303 -12.91 10.47 -9.79
C VAL A 303 -12.20 10.81 -8.49
N SER A 304 -11.23 9.97 -8.10
CA SER A 304 -10.43 10.23 -6.90
C SER A 304 -9.50 11.43 -7.11
N ASP A 305 -9.33 12.22 -6.05
CA ASP A 305 -8.38 13.32 -5.95
C ASP A 305 -7.03 12.89 -5.36
N ARG A 306 -6.89 11.62 -4.98
CA ARG A 306 -5.67 11.08 -4.37
C ARG A 306 -4.68 10.56 -5.41
N PRO A 307 -3.37 10.66 -5.16
CA PRO A 307 -2.34 10.05 -6.00
C PRO A 307 -2.42 8.53 -6.13
N ASP A 308 -3.06 7.84 -5.17
CA ASP A 308 -3.27 6.39 -5.17
C ASP A 308 -4.66 5.97 -5.70
N GLY A 309 -5.50 6.93 -6.09
CA GLY A 309 -6.83 6.68 -6.65
C GLY A 309 -7.87 6.16 -5.66
N LEU A 310 -7.61 6.20 -4.35
CA LEU A 310 -8.51 5.67 -3.32
C LEU A 310 -9.58 6.69 -2.91
N PHE A 311 -10.63 6.21 -2.22
CA PHE A 311 -11.76 7.03 -1.77
C PHE A 311 -11.97 6.87 -0.25
N ALA A 312 -12.70 7.79 0.36
CA ALA A 312 -12.97 7.76 1.81
C ALA A 312 -13.99 6.69 2.22
N ASP A 313 -14.92 6.36 1.32
CA ASP A 313 -16.05 5.43 1.51
C ASP A 313 -15.80 4.03 0.96
N LYS A 314 -14.64 3.79 0.33
CA LYS A 314 -14.24 2.47 -0.17
C LYS A 314 -13.11 1.91 0.67
N ILE A 315 -13.33 0.69 1.18
CA ILE A 315 -12.31 -0.07 1.91
C ILE A 315 -11.59 -0.99 0.93
N VAL A 316 -10.28 -0.88 0.88
CA VAL A 316 -9.41 -1.76 0.08
C VAL A 316 -8.60 -2.68 0.98
N SER A 317 -7.90 -3.67 0.39
CA SER A 317 -7.10 -4.63 1.16
C SER A 317 -6.05 -3.95 2.05
N THR A 318 -5.46 -2.84 1.61
CA THR A 318 -4.46 -2.08 2.37
C THR A 318 -5.00 -1.48 3.66
N ASP A 319 -6.30 -1.21 3.74
CA ASP A 319 -6.96 -0.64 4.91
C ASP A 319 -7.22 -1.65 6.02
N ILE A 320 -7.06 -2.95 5.73
CA ILE A 320 -7.42 -4.03 6.65
C ILE A 320 -6.15 -4.69 7.20
N LEU A 321 -6.07 -4.79 8.53
CA LEU A 321 -5.14 -5.68 9.21
C LEU A 321 -5.91 -6.87 9.79
N ASP A 322 -5.63 -8.07 9.29
CA ASP A 322 -6.26 -9.30 9.80
C ASP A 322 -5.69 -9.65 11.19
N MET A 323 -6.60 -9.81 12.14
CA MET A 323 -6.27 -10.09 13.55
C MET A 323 -6.69 -11.50 13.96
N ARG A 324 -7.32 -12.26 13.06
CA ARG A 324 -7.77 -13.62 13.36
C ARG A 324 -6.58 -14.52 13.61
N ARG A 325 -6.71 -15.35 14.63
CA ARG A 325 -5.70 -16.32 15.02
C ARG A 325 -6.08 -17.69 14.51
N LYS A 326 -5.09 -18.40 13.96
CA LYS A 326 -5.25 -19.78 13.50
C LYS A 326 -4.76 -20.72 14.60
N VAL A 327 -5.69 -21.37 15.28
CA VAL A 327 -5.38 -22.43 16.24
C VAL A 327 -5.09 -23.72 15.49
N VAL A 328 -3.96 -24.36 15.79
CA VAL A 328 -3.52 -25.60 15.11
C VAL A 328 -2.96 -26.59 16.12
N ASP A 329 -3.45 -27.83 16.09
CA ASP A 329 -2.94 -28.91 16.96
C ASP A 329 -1.69 -29.60 16.37
N ASN A 330 -1.66 -29.79 15.05
CA ASN A 330 -0.56 -30.45 14.33
C ASN A 330 -0.10 -29.60 13.15
N LEU A 331 1.15 -29.14 13.20
CA LEU A 331 1.75 -28.28 12.20
C LEU A 331 3.10 -28.85 11.75
N ASP A 332 3.32 -28.92 10.43
CA ASP A 332 4.63 -29.21 9.86
C ASP A 332 5.51 -27.95 10.00
N LEU A 333 6.17 -27.83 11.15
CA LEU A 333 6.95 -26.65 11.53
C LEU A 333 8.03 -26.30 10.51
N GLY A 334 8.60 -27.29 9.80
CA GLY A 334 9.62 -27.04 8.78
C GLY A 334 9.06 -26.32 7.56
N LYS A 335 7.92 -26.78 7.06
CA LYS A 335 7.24 -26.10 5.95
C LYS A 335 6.67 -24.76 6.35
N GLU A 336 6.19 -24.63 7.59
CA GLU A 336 5.70 -23.36 8.09
C GLU A 336 6.83 -22.33 8.18
N LEU A 337 8.00 -22.73 8.71
CA LEU A 337 9.19 -21.86 8.77
C LEU A 337 9.57 -21.35 7.38
N ASP A 338 9.63 -22.25 6.39
CA ASP A 338 9.91 -21.88 5.00
C ASP A 338 8.82 -20.93 4.45
N TYR A 339 7.54 -21.23 4.65
CA TYR A 339 6.43 -20.38 4.17
C TYR A 339 6.47 -18.96 4.75
N GLN A 340 6.71 -18.85 6.07
CA GLN A 340 6.77 -17.58 6.78
C GLN A 340 7.98 -16.76 6.33
N PHE A 341 9.16 -17.39 6.26
CA PHE A 341 10.38 -16.71 5.84
C PHE A 341 10.32 -16.26 4.37
N GLN A 342 9.87 -17.13 3.45
CA GLN A 342 9.74 -16.77 2.04
C GLN A 342 8.71 -15.65 1.84
N SER A 343 7.57 -15.71 2.55
CA SER A 343 6.57 -14.62 2.53
C SER A 343 7.14 -13.27 2.97
N LEU A 344 8.12 -13.28 3.88
CA LEU A 344 8.82 -12.06 4.33
C LEU A 344 9.77 -11.54 3.24
N LEU A 345 10.56 -12.42 2.61
CA LEU A 345 11.48 -12.04 1.53
C LEU A 345 10.76 -11.53 0.26
N ASP A 346 9.55 -12.01 0.01
CA ASP A 346 8.66 -11.57 -1.08
C ASP A 346 7.88 -10.28 -0.76
N ASN A 347 8.11 -9.63 0.38
CA ASN A 347 7.34 -8.45 0.83
C ASN A 347 5.82 -8.70 0.93
N ASN A 348 5.41 -9.96 1.07
CA ASN A 348 4.00 -10.37 1.15
C ASN A 348 3.54 -10.64 2.59
N TYR A 349 4.36 -10.35 3.61
CA TYR A 349 4.09 -10.71 5.00
C TYR A 349 2.81 -10.04 5.54
N LYS A 350 2.74 -8.70 5.47
CA LYS A 350 1.56 -7.86 5.75
C LYS A 350 0.88 -8.14 7.11
N THR A 351 1.66 -8.48 8.14
CA THR A 351 1.18 -8.78 9.51
C THR A 351 1.27 -7.59 10.46
N TRP A 352 1.87 -6.48 10.01
CA TRP A 352 2.01 -5.26 10.79
C TRP A 352 1.61 -4.02 9.98
N GLN A 353 1.03 -3.03 10.65
CA GLN A 353 0.62 -1.76 10.08
C GLN A 353 1.35 -0.59 10.74
N MET A 354 1.61 0.45 9.96
CA MET A 354 2.26 1.66 10.42
C MET A 354 1.55 2.88 9.84
N ASP A 355 1.66 3.99 10.55
CA ASP A 355 1.26 5.28 10.06
C ASP A 355 2.33 5.80 9.09
N GLY A 356 1.95 6.29 7.91
CA GLY A 356 2.89 6.88 6.97
C GLY A 356 3.68 8.03 7.62
N SER A 357 3.05 8.79 8.51
CA SER A 357 3.69 9.89 9.26
C SER A 357 4.60 9.45 10.40
N ASP A 358 4.50 8.19 10.84
CA ASP A 358 5.45 7.61 11.78
C ASP A 358 6.70 7.07 11.07
N LEU A 359 6.54 6.70 9.79
CA LEU A 359 7.58 6.06 9.00
C LEU A 359 8.55 7.09 8.43
N ASN A 360 8.00 8.17 7.89
CA ASN A 360 8.68 9.14 7.05
C ASN A 360 7.98 10.51 7.16
N ASP A 361 8.66 11.57 6.74
CA ASP A 361 8.03 12.89 6.63
C ASP A 361 6.96 12.83 5.53
N ILE A 362 5.71 13.13 5.91
CA ILE A 362 4.59 13.22 4.97
C ILE A 362 3.50 14.15 5.52
N GLY A 363 3.17 15.17 4.72
CA GLY A 363 2.03 16.07 4.93
C GLY A 363 1.79 16.51 6.37
N SER A 364 2.78 17.14 7.00
CA SER A 364 2.69 17.64 8.39
C SER A 364 2.10 16.65 9.41
N GLY A 365 2.34 15.35 9.25
CA GLY A 365 1.83 14.31 10.15
C GLY A 365 0.46 13.71 9.76
N SER A 366 -0.03 14.00 8.56
CA SER A 366 -1.36 13.58 8.09
C SER A 366 -1.37 12.29 7.25
N GLY A 367 -0.34 11.43 7.37
CA GLY A 367 -0.24 10.16 6.65
C GLY A 367 -1.39 9.18 6.90
N ASP A 368 -1.57 8.20 6.00
CA ASP A 368 -2.52 7.11 6.15
C ASP A 368 -1.93 5.96 6.99
N VAL A 369 -2.80 5.13 7.57
CA VAL A 369 -2.39 3.94 8.34
C VAL A 369 -2.68 2.70 7.52
N SER A 370 -1.65 1.89 7.26
CA SER A 370 -1.80 0.59 6.60
C SER A 370 -0.54 -0.25 6.75
N HIS A 371 -0.58 -1.49 6.26
CA HIS A 371 0.64 -2.29 6.10
C HIS A 371 1.47 -1.86 4.89
N THR A 372 0.89 -1.10 3.96
CA THR A 372 1.59 -0.48 2.82
C THR A 372 1.31 1.03 2.74
N PRO A 373 1.75 1.83 3.74
CA PRO A 373 1.41 3.24 3.84
C PRO A 373 1.84 4.03 2.62
N LEU A 374 1.12 5.12 2.36
CA LEU A 374 1.50 6.12 1.38
C LEU A 374 2.72 6.87 1.91
N VAL A 375 3.76 6.92 1.08
CA VAL A 375 5.00 7.66 1.31
C VAL A 375 5.05 8.82 0.35
N CYS A 376 5.63 9.94 0.80
CA CYS A 376 5.93 11.09 -0.04
C CYS A 376 7.44 11.33 -0.03
N ASP A 377 8.04 11.31 -1.21
CA ASP A 377 9.38 11.86 -1.43
C ASP A 377 9.25 13.15 -2.24
N GLN A 378 10.18 14.06 -2.03
CA GLN A 378 10.22 15.35 -2.69
C GLN A 378 11.55 15.53 -3.43
N ILE A 379 11.45 16.02 -4.66
CA ILE A 379 12.61 16.46 -5.45
C ILE A 379 12.46 17.96 -5.69
N GLY A 380 13.47 18.76 -5.33
CA GLY A 380 13.44 20.22 -5.43
C GLY A 380 13.53 20.92 -4.07
N THR A 381 13.49 22.26 -4.07
CA THR A 381 13.84 23.08 -2.90
C THR A 381 12.90 22.89 -1.71
N ALA A 382 13.48 22.59 -0.54
CA ALA A 382 12.84 22.14 0.69
C ALA A 382 11.53 22.87 1.08
N SER A 383 10.43 22.15 0.95
CA SER A 383 9.13 22.46 1.54
C SER A 383 8.66 21.23 2.35
N PRO A 384 7.81 21.37 3.38
CA PRO A 384 7.55 20.28 4.35
C PRO A 384 6.54 19.22 3.84
N TYR A 385 6.55 18.88 2.56
CA TYR A 385 5.59 17.93 1.97
C TYR A 385 5.97 16.46 2.17
N GLY A 386 7.25 16.13 2.01
CA GLY A 386 7.80 14.78 2.08
C GLY A 386 9.30 14.75 2.38
N ASN A 387 9.93 13.57 2.33
CA ASN A 387 11.39 13.47 2.52
C ASN A 387 12.12 14.00 1.28
N GLU A 388 13.13 14.82 1.47
CA GLU A 388 13.96 15.30 0.37
C GLU A 388 14.88 14.18 -0.15
N VAL A 389 14.75 13.82 -1.43
CA VAL A 389 15.62 12.84 -2.11
C VAL A 389 16.69 13.50 -2.98
N GLY A 390 16.59 14.82 -3.21
CA GLY A 390 17.60 15.63 -3.89
C GLY A 390 17.01 16.79 -4.69
N LEU A 391 17.89 17.50 -5.39
CA LEU A 391 17.53 18.60 -6.28
C LEU A 391 17.62 18.18 -7.74
N PHE A 392 16.87 18.86 -8.61
CA PHE A 392 17.10 18.80 -10.04
C PHE A 392 18.35 19.60 -10.41
N ASP A 393 19.20 19.01 -11.24
CA ASP A 393 20.49 19.56 -11.66
C ASP A 393 20.59 19.72 -13.19
N HIS A 394 19.45 19.69 -13.90
CA HIS A 394 19.34 19.85 -15.35
C HIS A 394 19.89 18.69 -16.20
N ILE A 395 20.50 17.69 -15.59
CA ILE A 395 21.05 16.50 -16.27
C ILE A 395 20.38 15.23 -15.78
N ARG A 396 20.23 15.11 -14.47
CA ARG A 396 19.70 13.97 -13.74
C ARG A 396 18.25 13.75 -14.09
N ARG A 397 17.96 12.53 -14.51
CA ARG A 397 16.59 12.05 -14.76
C ARG A 397 16.24 10.90 -13.83
N ARG A 398 17.25 10.18 -13.34
CA ARG A 398 17.08 9.05 -12.43
C ARG A 398 17.53 9.39 -11.02
N PHE A 399 16.60 9.20 -10.09
CA PHE A 399 16.83 9.31 -8.66
C PHE A 399 16.81 7.90 -8.10
N SER A 400 18.00 7.34 -7.86
CA SER A 400 18.17 5.93 -7.50
C SER A 400 19.10 5.74 -6.32
N SER A 401 18.80 4.72 -5.50
CA SER A 401 19.68 4.29 -4.43
C SER A 401 20.86 3.47 -4.92
N HIS A 402 20.88 3.01 -6.17
CA HIS A 402 22.07 2.42 -6.80
C HIS A 402 22.74 3.44 -7.74
N PRO A 403 24.02 3.25 -8.11
CA PRO A 403 24.68 4.13 -9.05
C PRO A 403 23.96 4.17 -10.41
N VAL A 404 23.79 5.36 -10.97
CA VAL A 404 23.15 5.60 -12.27
C VAL A 404 24.00 6.51 -13.14
N ILE A 405 24.00 6.25 -14.44
CA ILE A 405 24.76 7.03 -15.43
C ILE A 405 23.79 7.67 -16.39
N ASP A 406 23.66 8.99 -16.36
CA ASP A 406 22.86 9.75 -17.32
C ASP A 406 23.74 10.33 -18.43
N ARG A 407 23.13 10.46 -19.61
CA ARG A 407 23.77 10.98 -20.82
C ARG A 407 23.39 12.44 -21.00
N VAL A 408 24.39 13.31 -21.15
CA VAL A 408 24.20 14.72 -21.57
C VAL A 408 24.81 14.92 -22.96
N VAL A 409 24.13 15.68 -23.81
CA VAL A 409 24.60 16.01 -25.17
C VAL A 409 24.75 17.51 -25.29
N ILE A 410 25.93 17.94 -25.72
CA ILE A 410 26.32 19.34 -25.85
C ILE A 410 26.55 19.63 -27.34
N GLU A 411 25.92 20.70 -27.82
CA GLU A 411 26.13 21.25 -29.16
C GLU A 411 27.24 22.30 -29.14
N VAL A 412 28.19 22.21 -30.05
CA VAL A 412 29.33 23.13 -30.15
C VAL A 412 29.50 23.61 -31.57
N LEU A 413 29.52 24.93 -31.77
CA LEU A 413 29.95 25.59 -33.00
C LEU A 413 31.43 26.02 -32.91
N PRO A 414 32.14 26.19 -34.04
CA PRO A 414 33.57 26.56 -34.05
C PRO A 414 33.93 27.83 -33.29
N ASN A 415 32.96 28.73 -33.08
CA ASN A 415 33.11 30.03 -32.44
C ASN A 415 32.32 30.15 -31.13
N THR A 416 31.92 29.02 -30.53
CA THR A 416 31.16 29.01 -29.26
C THR A 416 31.99 29.67 -28.16
N SER A 417 31.40 30.63 -27.46
CA SER A 417 32.04 31.35 -26.36
C SER A 417 31.01 31.62 -25.26
N THR A 418 30.70 30.58 -24.49
CA THR A 418 29.86 30.66 -23.29
C THR A 418 30.69 30.23 -22.07
N PRO A 419 30.30 30.60 -20.83
CA PRO A 419 31.04 30.15 -19.66
C PRO A 419 30.99 28.64 -19.39
N PHE A 420 29.91 27.95 -19.79
CA PHE A 420 29.81 26.49 -19.69
C PHE A 420 30.62 25.79 -20.79
N VAL A 421 30.53 26.27 -22.04
CA VAL A 421 31.23 25.71 -23.19
C VAL A 421 31.91 26.80 -23.98
N SER A 422 33.21 26.65 -24.22
CA SER A 422 33.97 27.57 -25.05
C SER A 422 34.93 26.84 -25.98
N VAL A 423 35.17 27.42 -27.15
CA VAL A 423 36.19 26.96 -28.09
C VAL A 423 37.34 27.95 -28.05
N THR A 424 38.52 27.46 -27.68
CA THR A 424 39.78 28.20 -27.83
C THR A 424 40.39 27.85 -29.18
N PRO A 425 40.45 28.79 -30.13
CA PRO A 425 41.05 28.53 -31.44
C PRO A 425 42.55 28.27 -31.30
N SER A 426 43.09 27.34 -32.08
CA SER A 426 44.54 27.12 -32.11
C SER A 426 45.32 28.38 -32.55
N PRO A 427 46.54 28.56 -32.02
CA PRO A 427 47.36 29.74 -32.27
C PRO A 427 47.89 29.83 -33.71
N ASP A 428 47.76 28.75 -34.50
CA ASP A 428 48.34 28.66 -35.85
C ASP A 428 47.59 29.51 -36.88
N LEU A 429 46.35 29.95 -36.58
CA LEU A 429 45.49 30.74 -37.48
C LEU A 429 44.46 31.59 -36.69
N PRO A 430 44.85 32.73 -36.09
CA PRO A 430 43.96 33.55 -35.27
C PRO A 430 42.85 34.22 -36.10
N GLY A 431 41.60 34.15 -35.61
CA GLY A 431 40.42 34.81 -36.22
C GLY A 431 39.61 33.96 -37.20
N ARG A 432 39.81 32.64 -37.21
CA ARG A 432 39.02 31.68 -38.01
C ARG A 432 37.58 31.50 -37.52
N THR A 433 36.74 30.96 -38.39
CA THR A 433 35.30 30.72 -38.17
C THR A 433 34.89 29.26 -38.37
N LYS A 434 35.83 28.38 -38.76
CA LYS A 434 35.59 26.96 -39.00
C LYS A 434 36.54 26.09 -38.19
N TRP A 435 36.24 24.79 -38.10
CA TRP A 435 37.04 23.83 -37.33
C TRP A 435 38.44 23.63 -37.87
N HIS A 436 39.42 23.62 -36.98
CA HIS A 436 40.82 23.42 -37.30
C HIS A 436 41.50 22.53 -36.25
N SER A 437 42.60 21.90 -36.66
CA SER A 437 43.42 21.09 -35.76
C SER A 437 43.91 21.93 -34.57
N PHE A 438 43.97 21.33 -33.40
CA PHE A 438 44.34 21.97 -32.13
C PHE A 438 43.35 23.05 -31.65
N ASP A 439 42.16 23.16 -32.24
CA ASP A 439 41.05 23.82 -31.55
C ASP A 439 40.74 23.01 -30.28
N VAL A 440 40.57 23.73 -29.17
CA VAL A 440 40.28 23.14 -27.87
C VAL A 440 38.87 23.50 -27.47
N ILE A 441 38.02 22.49 -27.31
CA ILE A 441 36.69 22.62 -26.75
C ILE A 441 36.82 22.43 -25.22
N GLU A 442 36.50 23.47 -24.47
CA GLU A 442 36.45 23.44 -23.00
C GLU A 442 35.00 23.37 -22.53
N ILE A 443 34.72 22.42 -21.65
CA ILE A 443 33.42 22.21 -21.01
C ILE A 443 33.65 22.28 -19.50
N ASP A 444 33.04 23.25 -18.82
CA ASP A 444 33.18 23.45 -17.37
C ASP A 444 31.82 23.42 -16.68
N PHE A 445 31.50 22.26 -16.08
CA PHE A 445 30.28 22.04 -15.32
C PHE A 445 30.14 22.95 -14.10
N SER A 446 31.24 23.56 -13.62
CA SER A 446 31.17 24.56 -12.54
C SER A 446 30.47 25.85 -12.99
N ASN A 447 30.37 26.08 -14.30
CA ASN A 447 29.69 27.23 -14.89
C ASN A 447 28.36 26.84 -15.57
N LEU A 448 27.90 25.59 -15.42
CA LEU A 448 26.61 25.15 -15.92
C LEU A 448 25.49 25.74 -15.05
N ASP A 449 24.76 26.72 -15.57
CA ASP A 449 23.58 27.30 -14.91
C ASP A 449 22.37 26.38 -15.07
N VAL A 450 21.86 25.87 -13.95
CA VAL A 450 20.75 24.91 -13.88
C VAL A 450 19.39 25.57 -13.60
N THR A 451 19.30 26.90 -13.71
CA THR A 451 18.04 27.66 -13.56
C THR A 451 17.26 27.82 -14.85
N GLN A 452 17.85 27.49 -16.01
CA GLN A 452 17.32 27.82 -17.33
C GLN A 452 16.81 26.59 -18.09
N ASP A 453 16.34 26.80 -19.32
CA ASP A 453 15.83 25.73 -20.18
C ASP A 453 16.93 24.81 -20.72
N TYR A 454 16.57 23.54 -20.89
CA TYR A 454 17.45 22.47 -21.39
C TYR A 454 18.04 22.78 -22.78
N ALA A 455 17.37 23.64 -23.56
CA ALA A 455 17.66 23.88 -24.96
C ALA A 455 18.83 24.81 -25.25
N SER A 456 19.25 25.68 -24.33
CA SER A 456 20.07 26.82 -24.72
C SER A 456 21.40 26.97 -24.00
N PHE A 457 21.64 26.33 -22.84
CA PHE A 457 22.86 26.45 -22.01
C PHE A 457 23.42 27.89 -21.89
N ASN A 458 22.58 28.90 -22.15
CA ASN A 458 22.97 30.28 -22.37
C ASN A 458 22.61 31.07 -21.13
N LEU A 459 23.61 31.72 -20.54
CA LEU A 459 23.43 32.61 -19.41
C LEU A 459 22.65 33.85 -19.85
N THR A 460 21.46 34.08 -19.28
CA THR A 460 20.82 35.39 -19.39
C THR A 460 20.22 35.85 -18.06
N SER A 461 20.76 36.98 -17.56
CA SER A 461 20.27 37.88 -16.50
C SER A 461 19.36 37.27 -15.41
N GLY A 462 19.94 36.51 -14.49
CA GLY A 462 19.33 36.08 -13.24
C GLY A 462 20.38 35.92 -12.14
N SER A 463 19.98 35.44 -10.96
CA SER A 463 20.91 34.87 -9.97
C SER A 463 21.12 33.39 -10.33
N PRO A 464 22.20 33.02 -11.04
CA PRO A 464 22.39 31.63 -11.48
C PRO A 464 22.60 30.70 -10.28
N VAL A 465 22.15 29.47 -10.43
CA VAL A 465 22.49 28.34 -9.56
C VAL A 465 23.31 27.40 -10.41
N TYR A 466 24.48 27.00 -9.95
CA TYR A 466 25.37 26.16 -10.75
C TYR A 466 25.13 24.68 -10.48
N PHE A 467 25.39 23.84 -11.48
CA PHE A 467 25.31 22.38 -11.36
C PHE A 467 26.08 21.84 -10.16
N THR A 468 27.27 22.38 -9.89
CA THR A 468 28.10 21.97 -8.75
C THR A 468 27.52 22.34 -7.39
N ASP A 469 26.54 23.25 -7.33
CA ASP A 469 25.85 23.64 -6.10
C ASP A 469 24.70 22.68 -5.75
N VAL A 470 24.18 21.92 -6.72
CA VAL A 470 22.96 21.10 -6.57
C VAL A 470 23.17 19.62 -6.82
N MET A 471 24.22 19.24 -7.55
CA MET A 471 24.53 17.84 -7.83
C MET A 471 24.85 17.09 -6.51
N PRO A 472 24.47 15.81 -6.40
CA PRO A 472 24.92 14.98 -5.29
C PRO A 472 26.44 14.94 -5.15
N ALA A 473 26.92 14.79 -3.91
CA ALA A 473 28.34 14.61 -3.65
C ALA A 473 28.90 13.40 -4.43
N ASN A 474 30.14 13.52 -4.91
CA ASN A 474 30.82 12.51 -5.73
C ASN A 474 30.22 12.27 -7.13
N THR A 475 29.33 13.13 -7.61
CA THR A 475 28.94 13.15 -9.03
C THR A 475 30.16 13.43 -9.90
N GLN A 476 30.37 12.62 -10.94
CA GLN A 476 31.55 12.70 -11.81
C GLN A 476 31.20 12.48 -13.28
N VAL A 477 31.89 13.19 -14.17
CA VAL A 477 31.86 12.88 -15.59
C VAL A 477 32.86 11.75 -15.86
N LEU A 478 32.35 10.56 -16.13
CA LEU A 478 33.19 9.36 -16.24
C LEU A 478 33.89 9.27 -17.58
N ASP A 479 33.17 9.59 -18.66
CA ASP A 479 33.64 9.31 -20.02
C ASP A 479 32.94 10.19 -21.07
N ILE A 480 33.57 10.25 -22.24
CA ILE A 480 32.97 10.75 -23.48
C ILE A 480 32.42 9.53 -24.22
N ILE A 481 31.10 9.38 -24.21
CA ILE A 481 30.42 8.26 -24.87
C ILE A 481 30.60 8.35 -26.39
N GLU A 482 30.47 9.56 -26.93
CA GLU A 482 30.51 9.78 -28.38
C GLU A 482 30.77 11.24 -28.74
N ILE A 483 31.49 11.48 -29.84
CA ILE A 483 31.62 12.80 -30.47
C ILE A 483 31.47 12.64 -31.99
N TRP A 484 30.60 13.46 -32.60
CA TRP A 484 30.40 13.44 -34.04
C TRP A 484 30.19 14.83 -34.64
N HIS A 485 30.63 14.99 -35.88
CA HIS A 485 30.31 16.13 -36.75
C HIS A 485 28.89 15.97 -37.30
N ASP A 486 28.08 17.00 -37.16
CA ASP A 486 26.84 17.15 -37.93
C ASP A 486 27.17 17.61 -39.36
N ASP A 487 27.87 16.78 -40.13
CA ASP A 487 28.31 17.10 -41.49
C ASP A 487 28.36 15.83 -42.34
N GLY A 488 28.43 15.94 -43.66
CA GLY A 488 28.40 14.77 -44.52
C GLY A 488 28.70 15.09 -45.98
N ASN A 489 28.64 14.05 -46.80
CA ASN A 489 28.90 14.18 -48.23
C ASN A 489 27.81 13.45 -49.05
N THR A 490 27.14 14.21 -49.92
CA THR A 490 26.02 13.70 -50.73
C THR A 490 26.46 12.64 -51.75
N THR A 491 27.70 12.72 -52.26
CA THR A 491 28.24 11.80 -53.28
C THR A 491 28.74 10.48 -52.72
N SER A 492 29.30 10.47 -51.51
CA SER A 492 29.76 9.27 -50.82
C SER A 492 29.69 9.50 -49.32
N ALA A 493 29.06 8.59 -48.57
CA ALA A 493 28.99 8.73 -47.11
C ALA A 493 30.41 8.79 -46.50
N ILE A 494 30.61 9.72 -45.57
CA ILE A 494 31.84 9.87 -44.79
C ILE A 494 31.58 9.47 -43.33
N ASP A 495 32.65 9.10 -42.62
CA ASP A 495 32.56 8.91 -41.17
C ASP A 495 32.37 10.26 -40.49
N GLN A 496 31.32 10.36 -39.69
CA GLN A 496 30.98 11.56 -38.93
C GLN A 496 31.72 11.61 -37.57
N SER A 497 32.47 10.58 -37.17
CA SER A 497 33.23 10.60 -35.92
C SER A 497 34.30 11.71 -35.89
N VAL A 498 34.44 12.38 -34.75
CA VAL A 498 35.47 13.42 -34.58
C VAL A 498 36.81 12.79 -34.28
N SER A 499 37.86 13.21 -35.00
CA SER A 499 39.24 12.83 -34.72
C SER A 499 39.82 13.70 -33.61
N LEU A 500 40.30 13.08 -32.52
CA LEU A 500 40.81 13.78 -31.34
C LEU A 500 42.33 13.67 -31.23
N SER A 501 42.97 14.76 -30.81
CA SER A 501 44.40 14.80 -30.46
C SER A 501 44.60 14.48 -28.98
N ARG A 502 43.77 15.05 -28.10
CA ARG A 502 43.89 14.91 -26.65
C ARG A 502 42.55 15.11 -25.95
N VAL A 503 42.32 14.35 -24.87
CA VAL A 503 41.23 14.58 -23.90
C VAL A 503 41.86 14.69 -22.52
N LEU A 504 41.48 15.73 -21.76
CA LEU A 504 41.91 15.94 -20.38
C LEU A 504 40.70 16.21 -19.48
N GLY A 505 40.84 15.92 -18.18
CA GLY A 505 39.88 16.34 -17.16
C GLY A 505 38.69 15.39 -16.91
N LEU A 506 38.69 14.17 -17.47
CA LEU A 506 37.74 13.13 -17.09
C LEU A 506 37.82 12.85 -15.58
N GLY A 507 36.67 12.61 -14.95
CA GLY A 507 36.53 12.49 -13.50
C GLY A 507 36.54 13.83 -12.75
N THR A 508 36.61 14.96 -13.46
CA THR A 508 36.55 16.32 -12.89
C THR A 508 35.38 17.11 -13.48
N ASN A 509 35.13 18.31 -12.96
CA ASN A 509 34.08 19.21 -13.48
C ASN A 509 34.49 19.95 -14.76
N GLN A 510 35.77 19.88 -15.16
CA GLN A 510 36.28 20.59 -16.33
C GLN A 510 36.92 19.60 -17.30
N ILE A 511 36.44 19.59 -18.54
CA ILE A 511 36.89 18.69 -19.60
C ILE A 511 37.41 19.52 -20.75
N SER A 512 38.54 19.09 -21.30
CA SER A 512 39.18 19.73 -22.46
C SER A 512 39.37 18.71 -23.56
N VAL A 513 38.81 18.98 -24.74
CA VAL A 513 38.85 18.14 -25.93
C VAL A 513 39.59 18.89 -27.04
N GLU A 514 40.75 18.39 -27.44
CA GLU A 514 41.58 18.97 -28.50
C GLU A 514 41.37 18.21 -29.81
N LEU A 515 41.03 18.93 -30.89
CA LEU A 515 40.76 18.33 -32.19
C LEU A 515 42.05 17.96 -32.94
N ALA A 516 42.03 16.82 -33.64
CA ALA A 516 43.06 16.44 -34.61
C ALA A 516 42.65 16.84 -36.04
N VAL A 517 43.63 16.89 -36.95
CA VAL A 517 43.35 17.14 -38.38
C VAL A 517 42.48 16.05 -38.97
N ASN A 518 41.49 16.43 -39.78
CA ASN A 518 40.64 15.50 -40.52
C ASN A 518 40.40 16.04 -41.94
N ASP A 519 41.20 15.56 -42.89
CA ASP A 519 41.17 15.96 -44.29
C ASP A 519 39.99 15.37 -45.10
N THR A 520 39.09 14.63 -44.45
CA THR A 520 37.91 14.06 -45.12
C THR A 520 37.02 15.18 -45.68
N LEU A 521 36.63 15.04 -46.95
CA LEU A 521 35.89 16.08 -47.66
C LEU A 521 34.39 15.97 -47.43
N ALA A 522 33.81 16.99 -46.83
CA ALA A 522 32.38 17.15 -46.59
C ALA A 522 31.81 18.31 -47.42
N ASN A 523 30.49 18.32 -47.63
CA ASN A 523 29.77 19.40 -48.32
C ASN A 523 28.48 19.81 -47.60
N GLY A 524 28.40 19.57 -46.28
CA GLY A 524 27.25 19.96 -45.47
C GLY A 524 26.01 19.10 -45.67
N GLY A 525 26.11 18.00 -46.42
CA GLY A 525 24.95 17.24 -46.88
C GLY A 525 24.09 17.98 -47.90
N VAL A 526 24.63 19.01 -48.58
CA VAL A 526 23.90 19.83 -49.55
C VAL A 526 24.37 19.51 -50.97
N ILE A 527 23.43 19.14 -51.84
CA ILE A 527 23.74 18.74 -53.22
C ILE A 527 24.24 19.97 -54.00
N GLY A 528 25.46 19.87 -54.53
CA GLY A 528 26.08 20.91 -55.36
C GLY A 528 26.92 21.93 -54.60
N ASP A 529 26.94 21.87 -53.27
CA ASP A 529 27.79 22.74 -52.45
C ASP A 529 29.29 22.36 -52.56
N PRO A 530 30.20 23.36 -52.45
CA PRO A 530 31.63 23.11 -52.52
C PRO A 530 32.11 22.26 -51.35
N THR A 531 33.09 21.39 -51.62
CA THR A 531 33.69 20.54 -50.58
C THR A 531 34.70 21.29 -49.73
N TYR A 532 34.73 20.99 -48.44
CA TYR A 532 35.71 21.47 -47.47
C TYR A 532 36.14 20.31 -46.55
N LYS A 533 37.19 20.49 -45.76
CA LYS A 533 37.66 19.46 -44.81
C LYS A 533 36.80 19.48 -43.55
N LEU A 534 36.56 18.33 -42.92
CA LEU A 534 35.87 18.30 -41.63
C LEU A 534 36.59 19.14 -40.58
N VAL A 535 37.92 18.96 -40.46
CA VAL A 535 38.80 19.75 -39.59
C VAL A 535 40.04 20.14 -40.38
N GLY A 536 40.24 21.44 -40.61
CA GLY A 536 41.37 21.96 -41.38
C GLY A 536 42.71 21.80 -40.65
N GLY A 537 43.82 21.84 -41.40
CA GLY A 537 45.17 21.78 -40.83
C GLY A 537 46.19 22.71 -41.49
N GLY A 538 45.78 23.47 -42.52
CA GLY A 538 46.64 24.44 -43.19
C GLY A 538 46.78 25.74 -42.40
N SER A 539 47.98 26.32 -42.34
CA SER A 539 48.32 27.51 -41.54
C SER A 539 47.96 28.87 -42.16
N VAL A 540 47.22 28.90 -43.27
CA VAL A 540 46.94 30.15 -44.03
C VAL A 540 45.48 30.28 -44.51
N VAL A 541 44.69 29.20 -44.54
CA VAL A 541 43.32 29.20 -45.10
C VAL A 541 42.35 28.49 -44.15
N ASP A 542 41.18 29.08 -43.96
CA ASP A 542 40.09 28.51 -43.14
C ASP A 542 39.29 27.46 -43.93
N GLU A 543 39.90 26.27 -44.06
CA GLU A 543 39.45 25.15 -44.91
C GLU A 543 38.54 24.12 -44.22
N GLY A 544 38.23 24.32 -42.93
CA GLY A 544 37.44 23.41 -42.11
C GLY A 544 35.93 23.44 -42.36
N SER A 545 35.17 22.68 -41.57
CA SER A 545 33.72 22.75 -41.52
C SER A 545 33.23 23.88 -40.61
N SER A 546 32.17 24.56 -41.02
CA SER A 546 31.44 25.53 -40.17
C SER A 546 30.27 24.91 -39.39
N ARG A 547 30.00 23.62 -39.61
CA ARG A 547 28.88 22.93 -38.97
C ARG A 547 29.24 22.51 -37.55
N ARG A 548 28.22 22.24 -36.73
CA ARG A 548 28.38 21.89 -35.31
C ARG A 548 29.02 20.52 -35.08
N ILE A 549 29.63 20.37 -33.91
CA ILE A 549 30.03 19.11 -33.31
C ILE A 549 29.11 18.84 -32.14
N PHE A 550 28.67 17.60 -31.97
CA PHE A 550 27.96 17.15 -30.77
C PHE A 550 28.88 16.29 -29.92
N ILE A 551 28.88 16.54 -28.61
CA ILE A 551 29.64 15.80 -27.60
C ILE A 551 28.65 15.16 -26.63
N ALA A 552 28.65 13.83 -26.53
CA ALA A 552 27.87 13.08 -25.55
C ALA A 552 28.75 12.63 -24.39
N LEU A 553 28.41 13.06 -23.17
CA LEU A 553 29.14 12.74 -21.94
C LEU A 553 28.32 11.80 -21.05
N ALA A 554 29.01 10.94 -20.31
CA ALA A 554 28.46 10.08 -19.26
C ALA A 554 28.64 10.75 -17.89
N VAL A 555 27.55 11.17 -17.27
CA VAL A 555 27.54 11.72 -15.91
C VAL A 555 27.05 10.65 -14.95
N SER A 556 27.87 10.31 -13.96
CA SER A 556 27.56 9.29 -12.96
C SER A 556 27.13 9.91 -11.65
N TYR A 557 26.03 9.40 -11.13
CA TYR A 557 25.52 9.67 -9.79
C TYR A 557 25.77 8.46 -8.90
N THR A 558 26.23 8.69 -7.66
CA THR A 558 26.50 7.63 -6.70
C THR A 558 25.23 7.09 -6.07
N GLU A 559 25.35 5.93 -5.42
CA GLU A 559 24.32 5.31 -4.60
C GLU A 559 23.78 6.22 -3.49
N GLY A 560 22.63 5.86 -2.91
CA GLY A 560 22.02 6.55 -1.77
C GLY A 560 21.23 7.82 -2.12
N ASN A 561 21.13 8.19 -3.40
CA ASN A 561 20.42 9.39 -3.86
C ASN A 561 19.03 9.06 -4.45
N GLY A 562 18.38 8.01 -3.97
CA GLY A 562 17.11 7.50 -4.51
C GLY A 562 15.94 7.73 -3.60
N LEU A 563 14.87 6.98 -3.86
CA LEU A 563 13.67 6.98 -3.03
C LEU A 563 13.97 6.56 -1.59
N THR A 564 13.28 7.15 -0.62
CA THR A 564 13.46 6.84 0.80
C THR A 564 13.05 5.40 1.11
N MET A 565 12.01 4.92 0.44
CA MET A 565 11.42 3.57 0.61
C MET A 565 11.25 2.85 -0.74
N THR A 566 11.14 1.52 -0.69
CA THR A 566 10.96 0.68 -1.89
C THR A 566 9.51 0.79 -2.41
N PRO A 567 9.28 1.30 -3.64
CA PRO A 567 7.95 1.36 -4.22
C PRO A 567 7.38 -0.04 -4.46
N SER A 568 6.14 -0.26 -4.04
CA SER A 568 5.36 -1.48 -4.32
C SER A 568 4.53 -1.24 -5.58
N VAL A 569 5.01 -1.74 -6.73
CA VAL A 569 4.31 -1.54 -8.02
C VAL A 569 3.07 -2.44 -8.13
N THR A 570 2.99 -3.51 -7.35
CA THR A 570 1.82 -4.43 -7.31
C THR A 570 0.67 -3.92 -6.46
N ASP A 571 0.96 -3.25 -5.33
CA ASP A 571 -0.06 -2.62 -4.48
C ASP A 571 -0.40 -1.19 -4.92
N TYR A 572 0.34 -0.64 -5.89
CA TYR A 572 0.17 0.69 -6.45
C TYR A 572 -0.25 0.62 -7.92
N VAL A 573 -1.55 0.37 -8.15
CA VAL A 573 -2.15 0.55 -9.47
C VAL A 573 -2.87 1.88 -9.46
N VAL A 574 -2.31 2.91 -10.10
CA VAL A 574 -3.03 4.17 -10.37
C VAL A 574 -4.21 3.80 -11.29
N PRO A 575 -5.46 3.87 -10.83
CA PRO A 575 -6.60 3.55 -11.68
C PRO A 575 -6.63 4.49 -12.91
N PRO A 576 -6.99 3.98 -14.10
CA PRO A 576 -7.32 4.85 -15.23
C PRO A 576 -8.42 5.82 -14.81
N GLY A 577 -8.14 7.12 -14.84
CA GLY A 577 -9.08 8.16 -14.44
C GLY A 577 -8.77 8.84 -13.11
N SER A 578 -7.76 8.43 -12.34
CA SER A 578 -7.15 9.31 -11.31
C SER A 578 -6.57 10.56 -11.99
N PHE A 579 -6.73 11.73 -11.37
CA PHE A 579 -6.42 12.99 -12.03
C PHE A 579 -4.90 13.20 -12.33
N GLY A 580 -4.61 13.83 -13.48
CA GLY A 580 -3.39 14.59 -13.78
C GLY A 580 -2.15 13.79 -14.17
N GLN A 581 -1.33 13.39 -13.21
CA GLN A 581 -0.04 12.71 -13.41
C GLN A 581 0.12 11.52 -12.45
N GLY A 582 -0.97 11.00 -11.88
CA GLY A 582 -0.93 9.83 -11.01
C GLY A 582 -0.14 10.06 -9.71
N ALA A 583 1.05 9.46 -9.63
CA ALA A 583 1.93 9.48 -8.45
C ALA A 583 2.56 10.84 -8.16
N ILE A 584 2.63 11.70 -9.17
CA ILE A 584 3.41 12.92 -9.12
C ILE A 584 2.50 14.14 -9.01
N LEU A 585 2.88 15.07 -8.13
CA LEU A 585 2.25 16.37 -7.99
C LEU A 585 3.31 17.47 -8.08
N GLU A 586 2.98 18.55 -8.77
CA GLU A 586 3.81 19.75 -8.88
C GLU A 586 3.42 20.76 -7.81
N THR A 587 4.40 21.37 -7.14
CA THR A 587 4.12 22.41 -6.13
C THR A 587 3.93 23.80 -6.73
N ASP A 588 4.48 24.05 -7.92
CA ASP A 588 4.25 25.27 -8.70
C ASP A 588 4.56 25.05 -10.19
N THR A 589 3.54 25.17 -11.03
CA THR A 589 3.68 25.07 -12.49
C THR A 589 4.32 26.30 -13.13
N ALA A 590 4.42 27.43 -12.41
CA ALA A 590 5.06 28.65 -12.91
C ALA A 590 6.59 28.52 -13.06
N ASN A 591 7.20 27.57 -12.34
CA ASN A 591 8.64 27.28 -12.41
C ASN A 591 8.99 26.22 -13.46
N ARG A 592 8.02 25.76 -14.26
CA ARG A 592 8.28 24.82 -15.36
C ARG A 592 9.31 25.42 -16.34
N PRO A 593 10.18 24.60 -16.95
CA PRO A 593 10.99 25.03 -18.08
C PRO A 593 10.10 25.70 -19.14
N THR A 594 10.54 26.82 -19.72
CA THR A 594 9.73 27.57 -20.68
C THR A 594 9.55 26.81 -21.99
N ASP A 595 10.41 25.84 -22.25
CA ASP A 595 10.33 24.93 -23.38
C ASP A 595 9.54 23.65 -23.07
N ILE A 596 8.76 23.55 -21.99
CA ILE A 596 7.84 22.42 -21.77
C ILE A 596 6.58 22.55 -22.64
N VAL A 597 6.01 21.43 -23.11
CA VAL A 597 4.69 21.47 -23.76
C VAL A 597 3.63 21.98 -22.77
N ALA A 598 2.79 22.91 -23.23
CA ALA A 598 1.67 23.48 -22.45
C ALA A 598 0.49 22.48 -22.27
N GLN A 599 0.73 21.35 -21.62
CA GLN A 599 -0.28 20.37 -21.22
C GLN A 599 -0.08 19.93 -19.76
N ASP A 600 -1.17 19.52 -19.11
CA ASP A 600 -1.15 19.09 -17.70
C ASP A 600 -0.37 17.77 -17.50
N ASN A 601 -0.10 17.02 -18.56
CA ASN A 601 0.60 15.73 -18.54
C ASN A 601 1.98 15.78 -19.22
N ALA A 602 2.64 16.94 -19.22
CA ALA A 602 3.93 17.11 -19.88
C ALA A 602 5.13 16.52 -19.12
N ILE A 603 4.91 15.93 -17.94
CA ILE A 603 5.93 15.25 -17.12
C ILE A 603 5.61 13.76 -17.10
N GLU A 604 6.59 12.97 -17.49
CA GLU A 604 6.53 11.51 -17.57
C GLU A 604 7.38 10.90 -16.45
N TYR A 605 6.92 9.78 -15.91
CA TYR A 605 7.64 9.09 -14.84
C TYR A 605 7.52 7.57 -14.90
N ALA A 606 8.48 6.89 -14.28
CA ALA A 606 8.40 5.46 -14.01
C ALA A 606 9.06 5.10 -12.68
N LEU A 607 8.34 4.29 -11.90
CA LEU A 607 8.87 3.58 -10.73
C LEU A 607 9.34 2.20 -11.16
N GLN A 608 10.34 1.65 -10.46
CA GLN A 608 10.84 0.31 -10.70
C GLN A 608 10.66 -0.57 -9.46
N ASP A 609 9.93 -1.68 -9.60
CA ASP A 609 9.79 -2.65 -8.52
C ASP A 609 11.15 -3.22 -8.08
N GLY A 610 11.30 -3.44 -6.78
CA GLY A 610 12.53 -3.94 -6.17
C GLY A 610 13.64 -2.90 -5.97
N TYR A 611 13.63 -1.78 -6.71
CA TYR A 611 14.60 -0.69 -6.57
C TYR A 611 13.99 0.55 -5.93
N ARG A 612 14.81 1.30 -5.21
CA ARG A 612 14.46 2.64 -4.74
C ARG A 612 14.81 3.66 -5.82
N GLU A 613 14.15 3.54 -6.97
CA GLU A 613 14.41 4.35 -8.16
C GLU A 613 13.12 4.98 -8.71
N ILE A 614 13.24 6.24 -9.11
CA ILE A 614 12.30 6.89 -10.04
C ILE A 614 13.06 7.51 -11.23
N LEU A 615 12.48 7.36 -12.42
CA LEU A 615 12.82 8.12 -13.63
C LEU A 615 11.79 9.23 -13.82
N ILE A 616 12.24 10.47 -14.04
CA ILE A 616 11.41 11.63 -14.38
C ILE A 616 11.98 12.33 -15.61
N GLU A 617 11.15 12.55 -16.63
CA GLU A 617 11.49 13.32 -17.84
C GLU A 617 10.34 14.26 -18.18
N TYR A 618 10.62 15.45 -18.73
CA TYR A 618 9.57 16.31 -19.28
C TYR A 618 9.58 16.28 -20.81
N ILE A 619 8.40 16.50 -21.40
CA ILE A 619 8.19 16.62 -22.84
C ILE A 619 8.38 18.09 -23.24
N GLY A 620 9.46 18.37 -23.96
CA GLY A 620 9.73 19.70 -24.48
C GLY A 620 8.88 20.05 -25.71
N GLU A 621 8.72 21.34 -25.96
CA GLU A 621 8.08 21.92 -27.14
C GLU A 621 8.74 21.41 -28.42
N ARG A 622 7.97 21.37 -29.50
CA ARG A 622 8.44 20.84 -30.77
C ARG A 622 9.58 21.71 -31.31
N LYS A 623 10.78 21.16 -31.34
CA LYS A 623 11.96 21.78 -31.95
C LYS A 623 11.97 21.50 -33.45
N THR A 624 12.43 22.47 -34.23
CA THR A 624 12.82 22.28 -35.64
C THR A 624 14.34 22.41 -35.70
N ASP A 625 15.01 21.39 -36.24
CA ASP A 625 16.47 21.33 -36.30
C ASP A 625 16.95 20.87 -37.69
N GLN A 626 18.12 21.34 -38.12
CA GLN A 626 18.70 21.00 -39.43
C GLN A 626 19.88 20.05 -39.24
N LEU A 627 19.67 18.77 -39.50
CA LEU A 627 20.65 17.71 -39.24
C LEU A 627 21.10 17.07 -40.55
N VAL A 628 22.38 16.73 -40.66
CA VAL A 628 22.86 15.88 -41.75
C VAL A 628 22.60 14.42 -41.40
N SER A 629 21.91 13.70 -42.29
CA SER A 629 21.59 12.29 -42.06
C SER A 629 22.87 11.46 -41.90
N PHE A 630 22.80 10.44 -41.05
CA PHE A 630 23.93 9.53 -40.81
C PHE A 630 24.17 8.66 -42.06
N ASN A 631 23.08 8.26 -42.72
CA ASN A 631 23.06 7.61 -44.03
C ASN A 631 21.69 7.86 -44.71
N GLN A 632 21.39 7.11 -45.77
CA GLN A 632 20.12 7.20 -46.52
C GLN A 632 18.86 6.83 -45.74
N ASN A 633 19.00 6.10 -44.63
CA ASN A 633 17.89 5.51 -43.89
C ASN A 633 17.83 5.93 -42.43
N THR A 634 18.85 6.63 -41.93
CA THR A 634 18.89 7.01 -40.51
C THR A 634 19.33 8.44 -40.32
N ILE A 635 18.58 9.16 -39.49
CA ILE A 635 18.94 10.48 -38.96
C ILE A 635 19.23 10.31 -37.47
N LYS A 636 20.30 10.92 -37.00
CA LYS A 636 20.68 10.87 -35.59
C LYS A 636 20.30 12.16 -34.90
N LEU A 637 19.40 12.08 -33.94
CA LEU A 637 18.98 13.22 -33.13
C LEU A 637 19.99 13.46 -31.99
N PRO A 638 20.27 14.74 -31.66
CA PRO A 638 21.11 15.08 -30.52
C PRO A 638 20.43 14.75 -29.19
N TYR A 639 19.10 14.89 -29.13
CA TYR A 639 18.31 14.59 -27.94
C TYR A 639 17.35 13.44 -28.21
N LYS A 640 16.97 12.76 -27.13
CA LYS A 640 15.87 11.79 -27.15
C LYS A 640 14.57 12.48 -27.56
N ALA A 641 13.77 11.85 -28.40
CA ALA A 641 12.50 12.40 -28.87
C ALA A 641 11.32 11.61 -28.30
N TYR A 642 10.27 12.32 -27.92
CA TYR A 642 8.97 11.74 -27.61
C TYR A 642 8.21 11.39 -28.91
N GLY A 643 7.44 10.30 -28.92
CA GLY A 643 6.62 9.87 -30.06
C GLY A 643 6.69 8.37 -30.36
N VAL A 644 5.59 7.84 -30.92
CA VAL A 644 5.21 6.41 -31.09
C VAL A 644 5.05 5.66 -29.77
N VAL A 645 3.98 4.86 -29.69
CA VAL A 645 3.70 3.92 -28.58
C VAL A 645 5.01 3.24 -28.21
N PRO A 646 5.56 3.46 -26.99
CA PRO A 646 6.51 2.51 -26.49
C PRO A 646 5.72 1.21 -26.41
N THR A 647 5.99 0.26 -27.30
CA THR A 647 5.89 -1.14 -26.92
C THR A 647 6.97 -1.39 -25.87
N PHE A 648 6.87 -0.75 -24.71
CA PHE A 648 6.87 -1.55 -23.52
C PHE A 648 5.66 -2.46 -23.69
N SER A 649 5.87 -3.60 -24.33
CA SER A 649 5.13 -4.71 -23.81
C SER A 649 5.57 -4.76 -22.35
N SER A 650 4.61 -4.72 -21.45
CA SER A 650 4.79 -5.17 -20.07
C SER A 650 5.45 -6.57 -20.00
N GLU A 651 5.67 -7.24 -21.14
CA GLU A 651 6.38 -8.50 -21.29
C GLU A 651 7.92 -8.39 -21.23
N LEU A 652 8.55 -7.23 -21.53
CA LEU A 652 10.02 -7.11 -21.52
C LEU A 652 10.60 -6.55 -20.21
N ASN A 653 9.84 -5.72 -19.48
CA ASN A 653 10.19 -5.30 -18.12
C ASN A 653 8.90 -5.11 -17.30
N PRO A 654 8.32 -6.19 -16.73
CA PRO A 654 7.04 -6.15 -16.02
C PRO A 654 7.05 -5.25 -14.77
N ASN A 655 8.22 -4.76 -14.38
CA ASN A 655 8.45 -4.00 -13.15
C ASN A 655 8.33 -2.47 -13.32
N LYS A 656 8.07 -1.96 -14.53
CA LYS A 656 7.88 -0.52 -14.80
C LYS A 656 6.45 -0.25 -15.26
N THR A 657 5.74 0.63 -14.55
CA THR A 657 4.38 1.07 -14.93
C THR A 657 4.48 2.40 -15.67
N PHE A 658 3.92 2.44 -16.90
CA PHE A 658 3.90 3.62 -17.77
C PHE A 658 2.46 3.98 -18.15
N LEU A 659 2.16 5.28 -18.28
CA LEU A 659 0.87 5.79 -18.77
C LEU A 659 1.02 6.17 -20.26
N PRO A 660 0.46 5.40 -21.21
CA PRO A 660 0.59 5.74 -22.62
C PRO A 660 -0.34 6.89 -23.03
N HIS A 661 0.23 7.95 -23.59
CA HIS A 661 -0.51 8.89 -24.44
C HIS A 661 -0.51 8.40 -25.90
N LEU A 662 -1.66 7.91 -26.36
CA LEU A 662 -1.91 7.54 -27.76
C LEU A 662 -2.36 8.77 -28.55
N ASP A 663 -1.43 9.63 -28.95
CA ASP A 663 -1.68 10.58 -30.05
C ASP A 663 -0.45 10.71 -30.97
N ASN A 664 -0.69 10.60 -32.27
CA ASN A 664 0.29 10.85 -33.32
C ASN A 664 0.74 12.32 -33.38
N THR A 665 0.04 13.23 -32.70
CA THR A 665 0.39 14.66 -32.60
C THR A 665 1.86 14.89 -32.27
N TYR A 666 2.47 14.05 -31.43
CA TYR A 666 3.86 14.20 -30.98
C TYR A 666 4.90 13.43 -31.78
N ASN A 667 4.50 12.63 -32.77
CA ASN A 667 5.44 11.83 -33.53
C ASN A 667 6.49 12.72 -34.23
N PRO A 668 7.77 12.32 -34.19
CA PRO A 668 8.79 13.05 -34.90
C PRO A 668 8.57 12.95 -36.41
N GLN A 669 9.00 13.98 -37.11
CA GLN A 669 8.84 14.10 -38.55
C GLN A 669 10.05 14.76 -39.19
N TYR A 670 10.28 14.49 -40.47
CA TYR A 670 11.39 15.06 -41.23
C TYR A 670 10.93 15.53 -42.60
N ARG A 671 11.69 16.42 -43.23
CA ARG A 671 11.58 16.73 -44.66
C ARG A 671 12.95 16.95 -45.27
N GLU A 672 13.05 16.66 -46.56
CA GLU A 672 14.21 16.97 -47.37
C GLU A 672 13.91 18.23 -48.21
N GLY A 673 14.68 19.30 -48.01
CA GLY A 673 14.46 20.56 -48.72
C GLY A 673 13.03 21.12 -48.54
N ALA A 674 12.32 21.31 -49.66
CA ALA A 674 10.98 21.91 -49.68
C ALA A 674 9.83 20.88 -49.62
N ASP A 675 10.14 19.60 -49.40
CA ASP A 675 9.13 18.54 -49.30
C ASP A 675 8.22 18.72 -48.07
N PRO A 676 6.99 18.18 -48.08
CA PRO A 676 6.16 18.14 -46.88
C PRO A 676 6.80 17.23 -45.81
N TYR A 677 6.52 17.53 -44.54
CA TYR A 677 6.98 16.68 -43.44
C TYR A 677 6.36 15.28 -43.52
N ALA A 678 7.23 14.27 -43.44
CA ALA A 678 6.87 12.86 -43.33
C ALA A 678 7.02 12.40 -41.88
N TYR A 679 5.97 11.81 -41.32
CA TYR A 679 6.01 11.20 -39.99
C TYR A 679 6.86 9.94 -40.01
N VAL A 680 7.65 9.77 -38.95
CA VAL A 680 8.49 8.60 -38.78
C VAL A 680 8.05 7.82 -37.55
N GLY A 681 7.97 6.51 -37.71
CA GLY A 681 7.92 5.61 -36.58
C GLY A 681 9.29 5.58 -35.91
N ILE A 682 9.48 6.29 -34.79
CA ILE A 682 10.68 6.15 -33.95
C ILE A 682 10.45 5.04 -32.92
N SER A 683 11.50 4.29 -32.58
CA SER A 683 11.54 3.39 -31.42
C SER A 683 12.37 4.02 -30.30
N SER A 684 12.02 5.23 -29.85
CA SER A 684 12.69 5.83 -28.69
C SER A 684 11.92 5.42 -27.45
N GLU A 685 12.37 4.33 -26.82
CA GLU A 685 11.74 3.82 -25.61
C GLU A 685 11.96 4.82 -24.45
N PHE A 686 10.93 4.99 -23.61
CA PHE A 686 11.09 5.71 -22.35
C PHE A 686 12.23 5.07 -21.52
N GLY A 687 13.10 5.88 -20.92
CA GLY A 687 14.37 5.42 -20.34
C GLY A 687 15.51 4.98 -21.30
N SER A 688 15.35 5.01 -22.62
CA SER A 688 16.43 4.68 -23.59
C SER A 688 17.38 5.84 -23.88
N THR A 689 18.62 5.52 -24.22
CA THR A 689 19.65 6.47 -24.69
C THR A 689 19.71 6.59 -26.22
N SER A 690 18.90 5.85 -26.97
CA SER A 690 18.88 5.87 -28.45
C SER A 690 18.12 7.08 -29.01
N GLY A 691 18.80 7.87 -29.85
CA GLY A 691 18.25 9.02 -30.57
C GLY A 691 18.16 8.80 -32.09
N LEU A 692 18.08 7.56 -32.56
CA LEU A 692 18.04 7.25 -33.99
C LEU A 692 16.62 7.31 -34.55
N MET A 693 16.44 8.02 -35.66
CA MET A 693 15.23 8.10 -36.45
C MET A 693 15.42 7.30 -37.76
N TYR A 694 14.51 6.38 -38.05
CA TYR A 694 14.56 5.52 -39.25
C TYR A 694 13.62 6.03 -40.34
N VAL A 695 14.17 6.52 -41.44
CA VAL A 695 13.37 7.12 -42.52
C VAL A 695 13.00 6.11 -43.60
N SER A 696 11.77 6.24 -44.10
CA SER A 696 11.22 5.46 -45.21
C SER A 696 10.20 6.32 -45.97
N PRO A 697 10.40 6.59 -47.29
CA PRO A 697 11.46 6.08 -48.17
C PRO A 697 12.86 6.62 -47.86
N ALA A 698 13.89 6.01 -48.48
CA ALA A 698 15.29 6.43 -48.34
C ALA A 698 15.52 7.87 -48.89
N LEU A 699 16.44 8.60 -48.27
CA LEU A 699 16.83 9.97 -48.65
C LEU A 699 17.53 10.02 -50.02
N SER A 700 17.51 11.20 -50.65
CA SER A 700 17.93 11.35 -52.05
C SER A 700 19.42 11.08 -52.32
N ALA A 701 20.28 11.18 -51.31
CA ALA A 701 21.73 11.00 -51.41
C ALA A 701 22.30 10.28 -50.18
N HIS A 702 23.60 9.96 -50.21
CA HIS A 702 24.25 9.15 -49.17
C HIS A 702 24.12 9.74 -47.76
N GLN A 703 24.37 11.05 -47.64
CA GLN A 703 24.16 11.87 -46.44
C GLN A 703 23.58 13.20 -46.89
N VAL A 704 22.42 13.59 -46.35
CA VAL A 704 21.67 14.77 -46.80
C VAL A 704 21.27 15.63 -45.62
N LEU A 705 21.32 16.95 -45.79
CA LEU A 705 20.79 17.91 -44.84
C LEU A 705 19.25 17.88 -44.86
N VAL A 706 18.66 17.58 -43.71
CA VAL A 706 17.21 17.44 -43.53
C VAL A 706 16.71 18.33 -42.40
N ASP A 707 15.50 18.86 -42.56
CA ASP A 707 14.81 19.53 -41.46
C ASP A 707 14.05 18.47 -40.67
N VAL A 708 14.31 18.39 -39.37
CA VAL A 708 13.66 17.45 -38.45
C VAL A 708 12.83 18.23 -37.45
N GLN A 709 11.65 17.72 -37.13
CA GLN A 709 10.82 18.20 -36.05
C GLN A 709 10.55 17.09 -35.03
N TYR A 710 10.80 17.39 -33.77
CA TYR A 710 10.61 16.44 -32.67
C TYR A 710 10.41 17.17 -31.34
N ASN A 711 9.78 16.49 -30.39
CA ASN A 711 9.61 16.96 -29.02
C ASN A 711 10.72 16.31 -28.17
N PRO A 712 11.71 17.06 -27.66
CA PRO A 712 12.80 16.48 -26.88
C PRO A 712 12.31 16.00 -25.51
N LEU A 713 12.88 14.90 -25.00
CA LEU A 713 12.72 14.50 -23.61
C LEU A 713 13.88 15.05 -22.77
N GLY A 714 13.55 15.95 -21.84
CA GLY A 714 14.50 16.72 -21.03
C GLY A 714 14.47 16.37 -19.54
N ALA A 715 15.49 16.83 -18.82
CA ALA A 715 15.54 16.80 -17.36
C ALA A 715 15.06 18.14 -16.80
N LEU A 716 14.29 18.12 -15.70
CA LEU A 716 13.78 19.32 -15.06
C LEU A 716 14.93 20.21 -14.52
N ASN A 717 14.64 21.50 -14.34
CA ASN A 717 15.60 22.47 -13.83
C ASN A 717 15.48 22.60 -12.29
N THR A 718 16.44 23.27 -11.65
CA THR A 718 16.49 23.37 -10.18
C THR A 718 15.34 24.15 -9.56
N GLN A 719 14.55 24.88 -10.36
CA GLN A 719 13.40 25.67 -9.90
C GLN A 719 12.15 24.80 -9.76
N ASN A 720 12.15 23.60 -10.34
CA ASN A 720 11.04 22.66 -10.22
C ASN A 720 11.05 21.99 -8.84
N GLU A 721 9.85 21.81 -8.30
CA GLU A 721 9.63 21.06 -7.08
C GLU A 721 8.47 20.10 -7.30
N MET A 722 8.74 18.83 -7.04
CA MET A 722 7.87 17.70 -7.34
C MET A 722 7.69 16.87 -6.06
N MET A 723 6.45 16.52 -5.77
CA MET A 723 6.09 15.54 -4.77
C MET A 723 5.78 14.22 -5.46
N LEU A 724 6.35 13.15 -4.94
CA LEU A 724 6.15 11.80 -5.43
C LEU A 724 5.49 10.95 -4.35
N TYR A 725 4.27 10.52 -4.64
CA TYR A 725 3.49 9.66 -3.78
C TYR A 725 3.50 8.21 -4.29
N TYR A 726 3.87 7.28 -3.42
CA TYR A 726 3.87 5.86 -3.74
C TYR A 726 3.63 5.03 -2.49
N ARG A 727 3.16 3.79 -2.65
CA ARG A 727 3.00 2.87 -1.52
C ARG A 727 4.27 2.04 -1.32
N SER A 728 4.66 1.84 -0.07
CA SER A 728 5.77 0.96 0.32
C SER A 728 5.32 0.06 1.45
N LEU A 729 5.87 -1.14 1.57
CA LEU A 729 5.66 -2.01 2.72
C LEU A 729 6.20 -1.33 3.99
N ALA A 730 5.38 -1.28 5.04
CA ALA A 730 5.82 -0.84 6.37
C ALA A 730 6.78 -1.87 7.00
N PRO A 731 7.66 -1.47 7.93
CA PRO A 731 8.43 -2.42 8.75
C PRO A 731 7.53 -3.49 9.37
N GLN A 732 7.83 -4.77 9.10
CA GLN A 732 7.00 -5.90 9.55
C GLN A 732 7.40 -6.47 10.92
N THR A 733 8.46 -5.97 11.52
CA THR A 733 8.86 -6.33 12.89
C THR A 733 7.78 -5.90 13.88
N ALA A 734 7.39 -6.80 14.78
CA ALA A 734 6.36 -6.53 15.77
C ALA A 734 6.76 -5.35 16.68
N GLY A 735 5.83 -4.42 16.89
CA GLY A 735 6.08 -3.21 17.68
C GLY A 735 6.66 -2.03 16.90
N ALA A 736 6.88 -2.14 15.58
CA ALA A 736 7.31 -1.00 14.77
C ALA A 736 6.22 0.09 14.71
N LYS A 737 6.47 1.27 15.29
CA LYS A 737 5.60 2.46 15.32
C LYS A 737 6.43 3.70 15.67
N ALA A 738 5.89 4.92 15.60
CA ALA A 738 6.62 6.09 16.13
C ALA A 738 6.83 6.03 17.65
N GLY A 739 7.86 6.74 18.13
CA GLY A 739 8.15 6.89 19.56
C GLY A 739 9.06 5.81 20.17
N LEU A 740 9.16 5.81 21.50
CA LEU A 740 9.96 4.84 22.25
C LEU A 740 9.38 3.42 22.11
N VAL A 741 10.26 2.45 21.89
CA VAL A 741 9.87 1.06 21.63
C VAL A 741 9.44 0.34 22.92
N THR A 742 9.97 0.80 24.06
CA THR A 742 9.91 0.16 25.39
C THR A 742 8.51 0.06 26.00
N ASP A 743 7.54 0.84 25.53
CA ASP A 743 6.24 0.92 26.22
C ASP A 743 5.31 -0.26 25.90
N ILE A 744 5.61 -1.04 24.85
CA ILE A 744 4.73 -2.10 24.33
C ILE A 744 5.46 -3.39 23.99
N VAL A 745 6.73 -3.29 23.60
CA VAL A 745 7.58 -4.45 23.34
C VAL A 745 8.02 -5.05 24.67
N SER A 746 7.87 -6.36 24.82
CA SER A 746 8.30 -7.07 26.03
C SER A 746 9.82 -7.08 26.11
N GLU A 747 10.36 -6.75 27.29
CA GLU A 747 11.78 -6.84 27.62
C GLU A 747 11.95 -7.29 29.09
N PRO A 748 12.59 -8.43 29.38
CA PRO A 748 13.05 -9.44 28.41
C PRO A 748 11.87 -10.11 27.69
N LEU A 749 12.06 -10.51 26.44
CA LEU A 749 11.15 -11.40 25.73
C LEU A 749 11.72 -12.83 25.78
N VAL A 750 10.98 -13.73 26.45
CA VAL A 750 11.37 -15.15 26.59
C VAL A 750 10.56 -16.00 25.62
N LEU A 751 11.28 -16.77 24.81
CA LEU A 751 10.75 -17.58 23.72
C LEU A 751 11.24 -19.02 23.84
N GLU A 752 10.40 -19.98 23.47
CA GLU A 752 10.79 -21.39 23.33
C GLU A 752 10.98 -21.72 21.85
N PRO A 753 12.20 -22.05 21.40
CA PRO A 753 12.45 -22.49 20.03
C PRO A 753 11.65 -23.75 19.69
N LEU A 754 10.80 -23.68 18.65
CA LEU A 754 10.06 -24.84 18.15
C LEU A 754 10.82 -25.54 17.02
N ILE A 755 11.40 -24.74 16.11
CA ILE A 755 12.24 -25.22 15.03
C ILE A 755 13.23 -24.13 14.60
N GLY A 756 14.50 -24.52 14.44
CA GLY A 756 15.52 -23.70 13.79
C GLY A 756 15.72 -24.12 12.34
N SER A 757 16.09 -23.19 11.47
CA SER A 757 16.48 -23.55 10.11
C SER A 757 17.74 -24.42 10.12
N ASN A 758 17.80 -25.38 9.20
CA ASN A 758 19.04 -26.11 8.89
C ASN A 758 19.97 -25.31 7.96
N PHE A 759 19.55 -24.11 7.57
CA PHE A 759 20.25 -23.27 6.61
C PHE A 759 20.42 -21.85 7.13
N MET A 760 21.52 -21.25 6.70
CA MET A 760 21.86 -19.86 6.88
C MET A 760 21.81 -19.17 5.52
N TYR A 761 21.29 -17.94 5.48
CA TYR A 761 21.16 -17.17 4.26
C TYR A 761 22.20 -16.06 4.26
N SER A 762 22.99 -15.97 3.21
CA SER A 762 23.97 -14.90 2.98
C SER A 762 23.46 -14.00 1.86
N ILE A 763 23.27 -12.72 2.15
CA ILE A 763 22.70 -11.72 1.24
C ILE A 763 23.75 -10.67 0.94
N GLN A 764 24.11 -10.48 -0.33
CA GLN A 764 25.13 -9.51 -0.77
C GLN A 764 24.56 -8.30 -1.49
N ILE A 765 23.35 -8.42 -2.05
CA ILE A 765 22.68 -7.34 -2.77
C ILE A 765 21.55 -6.78 -1.90
N GLY A 766 21.63 -5.48 -1.61
CA GLY A 766 20.54 -4.65 -1.12
C GLY A 766 20.12 -3.62 -2.16
N LYS A 767 19.71 -2.42 -1.74
CA LYS A 767 19.15 -1.39 -2.64
C LYS A 767 20.18 -0.57 -3.41
N GLY A 768 21.45 -0.67 -3.02
CA GLY A 768 22.56 0.01 -3.70
C GLY A 768 23.23 -0.85 -4.77
N GLY A 769 22.89 -2.14 -4.84
CA GLY A 769 23.41 -3.04 -5.86
C GLY A 769 22.84 -2.71 -7.24
N THR A 770 23.64 -2.90 -8.30
CA THR A 770 23.23 -2.70 -9.70
C THR A 770 22.47 -3.89 -10.29
N GLN A 771 22.27 -4.94 -9.50
CA GLN A 771 21.60 -6.18 -9.87
C GLN A 771 20.43 -6.43 -8.91
N ILE A 772 19.42 -7.16 -9.38
CA ILE A 772 18.32 -7.63 -8.54
C ILE A 772 18.67 -9.02 -8.03
N SER A 773 18.36 -9.30 -6.76
CA SER A 773 18.50 -10.63 -6.20
C SER A 773 17.53 -11.64 -6.82
N TYR A 774 17.89 -12.92 -6.78
CA TYR A 774 17.03 -14.04 -7.17
C TYR A 774 17.00 -15.08 -6.05
N PRO A 775 15.84 -15.69 -5.73
CA PRO A 775 14.53 -15.54 -6.37
C PRO A 775 13.71 -14.34 -5.91
N TYR A 776 14.17 -13.62 -4.88
CA TYR A 776 13.46 -12.50 -4.28
C TYR A 776 14.08 -11.19 -4.74
N HIS A 777 13.27 -10.20 -5.15
CA HIS A 777 13.80 -8.90 -5.59
C HIS A 777 14.48 -8.12 -4.46
N SER A 778 13.99 -8.26 -3.23
CA SER A 778 14.34 -7.38 -2.09
C SER A 778 14.56 -8.14 -0.76
N PRO A 779 15.39 -9.21 -0.73
CA PRO A 779 15.43 -10.13 0.40
C PRO A 779 15.91 -9.51 1.71
N GLY A 780 16.72 -8.45 1.67
CA GLY A 780 17.24 -7.79 2.88
C GLY A 780 16.35 -6.68 3.44
N ASP A 781 15.32 -6.22 2.70
CA ASP A 781 14.58 -4.98 2.97
C ASP A 781 13.73 -5.06 4.25
N GLN A 782 13.29 -6.26 4.64
CA GLN A 782 12.56 -6.49 5.90
C GLN A 782 13.45 -7.05 7.02
N ILE A 783 14.74 -7.26 6.77
CA ILE A 783 15.67 -7.86 7.75
C ILE A 783 16.53 -6.76 8.37
N ALA A 784 16.38 -6.56 9.67
CA ALA A 784 17.04 -5.49 10.39
C ALA A 784 18.58 -5.60 10.41
N PHE A 785 19.23 -4.52 10.83
CA PHE A 785 20.65 -4.46 11.14
C PHE A 785 20.86 -3.90 12.54
N ASP A 786 22.04 -4.13 13.11
CA ASP A 786 22.42 -3.60 14.41
C ASP A 786 22.39 -2.05 14.39
N PRO A 787 21.61 -1.40 15.28
CA PRO A 787 21.59 0.06 15.44
C PRO A 787 22.96 0.68 15.74
N ASP A 788 23.87 -0.06 16.38
CA ASP A 788 25.23 0.41 16.70
C ASP A 788 26.13 0.55 15.46
N LEU A 789 25.70 0.03 14.31
CA LEU A 789 26.32 0.30 13.02
C LEU A 789 26.04 1.72 12.51
N GLY A 790 25.28 2.52 13.26
CA GLY A 790 24.99 3.92 12.95
C GLY A 790 23.95 4.04 11.85
N SER A 791 24.13 5.01 10.96
CA SER A 791 23.16 5.33 9.91
C SER A 791 23.22 4.40 8.70
N LEU A 792 23.57 3.12 8.89
CA LEU A 792 23.48 2.13 7.81
C LEU A 792 22.05 2.10 7.27
N LYS A 793 21.94 1.92 5.97
CA LYS A 793 20.68 1.81 5.24
C LYS A 793 20.79 0.63 4.28
N GLU A 794 19.65 0.18 3.76
CA GLU A 794 19.65 -0.99 2.87
C GLU A 794 20.43 -0.75 1.56
N TRP A 795 20.69 0.51 1.18
CA TRP A 795 21.54 0.82 0.02
C TRP A 795 23.05 0.71 0.29
N ASP A 796 23.47 0.58 1.55
CA ASP A 796 24.88 0.32 1.87
C ASP A 796 25.27 -1.14 1.56
N LEU A 797 24.30 -2.04 1.48
CA LEU A 797 24.52 -3.41 0.99
C LEU A 797 24.56 -3.41 -0.54
N LYS A 798 25.78 -3.31 -1.10
CA LYS A 798 26.03 -3.11 -2.53
C LYS A 798 27.15 -4.00 -3.09
N ALA A 799 27.34 -5.17 -2.50
CA ALA A 799 28.30 -6.13 -3.00
C ALA A 799 27.86 -6.75 -4.35
N SER A 800 28.75 -7.52 -4.97
CA SER A 800 28.47 -8.23 -6.22
C SER A 800 27.33 -9.24 -6.04
N GLY A 801 26.50 -9.41 -7.07
CA GLY A 801 25.54 -10.52 -7.10
C GLY A 801 26.19 -11.90 -7.21
N VAL A 802 27.47 -11.96 -7.59
CA VAL A 802 28.25 -13.18 -7.63
C VAL A 802 28.71 -13.53 -6.22
N ILE A 803 27.96 -14.42 -5.57
CA ILE A 803 28.35 -15.03 -4.30
C ILE A 803 29.23 -16.24 -4.62
N SER A 804 30.45 -16.24 -4.11
CA SER A 804 31.40 -17.33 -4.28
C SER A 804 31.79 -17.91 -2.93
N THR A 805 31.76 -19.24 -2.85
CA THR A 805 32.35 -20.02 -1.76
C THR A 805 33.63 -20.68 -2.27
N GLY A 806 34.35 -21.42 -1.43
CA GLY A 806 35.55 -22.15 -1.87
C GLY A 806 35.31 -23.14 -3.01
N ASP A 807 34.07 -23.66 -3.14
CA ASP A 807 33.76 -24.78 -4.03
C ASP A 807 33.01 -24.38 -5.31
N PHE A 808 32.24 -23.27 -5.29
CA PHE A 808 31.45 -22.81 -6.43
C PHE A 808 31.12 -21.32 -6.33
N ASN A 809 30.68 -20.75 -7.45
CA ASN A 809 30.13 -19.40 -7.53
C ASN A 809 28.72 -19.41 -8.15
N ILE A 810 27.90 -18.45 -7.76
CA ILE A 810 26.54 -18.26 -8.30
C ILE A 810 26.19 -16.78 -8.34
N ASN A 811 25.56 -16.33 -9.42
CA ASN A 811 25.16 -14.93 -9.60
C ASN A 811 23.68 -14.75 -9.26
N THR A 812 23.36 -14.63 -7.98
CA THR A 812 21.97 -14.53 -7.47
C THR A 812 21.79 -13.49 -6.37
N GLY A 813 22.87 -12.97 -5.76
CA GLY A 813 22.80 -11.99 -4.67
C GLY A 813 22.31 -12.53 -3.31
N LEU A 814 21.72 -13.72 -3.28
CA LEU A 814 21.28 -14.44 -2.10
C LEU A 814 21.68 -15.91 -2.21
N LEU A 815 22.33 -16.45 -1.17
CA LEU A 815 22.75 -17.84 -1.12
C LEU A 815 22.26 -18.52 0.16
N LYS A 816 21.61 -19.67 -0.02
CA LYS A 816 21.20 -20.58 1.04
C LYS A 816 22.33 -21.58 1.30
N LEU A 817 22.91 -21.55 2.49
CA LEU A 817 24.05 -22.36 2.91
C LEU A 817 23.67 -23.31 4.04
N SER A 818 24.14 -24.55 3.99
CA SER A 818 23.92 -25.51 5.08
C SER A 818 24.70 -25.10 6.32
N ILE A 819 24.05 -25.17 7.48
CA ILE A 819 24.70 -24.88 8.76
C ILE A 819 25.66 -26.02 9.16
N LEU A 820 26.82 -25.68 9.71
CA LEU A 820 27.83 -26.63 10.22
C LEU A 820 27.66 -26.94 11.71
N THR A 821 27.26 -25.94 12.50
CA THR A 821 26.96 -26.08 13.93
C THR A 821 25.47 -25.85 14.15
N PRO A 822 24.70 -26.87 14.54
CA PRO A 822 23.25 -26.72 14.68
C PRO A 822 22.89 -25.68 15.73
N LEU A 823 21.77 -25.00 15.51
CA LEU A 823 21.17 -24.09 16.48
C LEU A 823 20.73 -24.89 17.72
N ASP A 824 21.09 -24.43 18.91
CA ASP A 824 20.56 -25.01 20.15
C ASP A 824 19.09 -24.60 20.30
N ILE A 825 18.20 -25.58 20.22
CA ILE A 825 16.75 -25.42 20.39
C ILE A 825 16.27 -26.00 21.72
N SER A 826 17.18 -26.45 22.59
CA SER A 826 16.84 -27.12 23.86
C SER A 826 16.63 -26.15 25.02
N ALA A 827 17.18 -24.94 24.92
CA ALA A 827 17.05 -23.88 25.89
C ALA A 827 16.06 -22.80 25.40
N ASP A 828 15.42 -22.12 26.35
CA ASP A 828 14.63 -20.93 26.05
C ASP A 828 15.56 -19.81 25.53
N LEU A 829 15.12 -19.12 24.49
CA LEU A 829 15.78 -17.96 23.91
C LEU A 829 15.29 -16.70 24.64
N THR A 830 16.21 -15.97 25.25
CA THR A 830 15.94 -14.68 25.91
C THR A 830 16.46 -13.55 25.04
N LEU A 831 15.60 -12.58 24.75
CA LEU A 831 15.91 -11.41 23.93
C LEU A 831 15.80 -10.12 24.77
N GLU A 832 16.84 -9.30 24.72
CA GLU A 832 16.97 -8.04 25.48
C GLU A 832 17.57 -6.93 24.58
N GLY A 833 17.63 -5.70 25.08
CA GLY A 833 18.23 -4.57 24.38
C GLY A 833 17.36 -4.08 23.23
N VAL A 834 16.10 -3.76 23.54
CA VAL A 834 15.12 -3.34 22.53
C VAL A 834 15.48 -1.97 21.94
N ASP A 835 15.65 -1.90 20.62
CA ASP A 835 15.92 -0.65 19.90
C ASP A 835 15.35 -0.68 18.47
N LYS A 836 15.62 0.37 17.68
CA LYS A 836 15.27 0.50 16.26
C LYS A 836 16.48 0.70 15.39
N ASP A 837 16.46 0.04 14.25
CA ASP A 837 17.45 0.29 13.22
C ASP A 837 17.14 1.57 12.41
N GLY A 838 18.05 1.93 11.51
CA GLY A 838 17.92 3.10 10.63
C GLY A 838 16.74 3.04 9.64
N GLN A 839 15.95 1.96 9.61
CA GLN A 839 14.75 1.80 8.79
C GLN A 839 13.49 1.58 9.65
N SER A 840 13.54 1.94 10.93
CA SER A 840 12.44 1.86 11.89
C SER A 840 11.96 0.43 12.18
N ARG A 841 12.78 -0.59 11.91
CA ARG A 841 12.52 -1.99 12.31
C ARG A 841 12.94 -2.18 13.76
N VAL A 842 12.14 -2.89 14.53
CA VAL A 842 12.41 -3.22 15.94
C VAL A 842 13.37 -4.39 16.02
N VAL A 843 14.38 -4.24 16.88
CA VAL A 843 15.43 -5.24 17.10
C VAL A 843 15.66 -5.47 18.59
N TYR A 844 16.17 -6.64 18.90
CA TYR A 844 16.78 -6.99 20.17
C TYR A 844 18.28 -7.12 19.94
N THR A 845 19.07 -6.27 20.59
CA THR A 845 20.52 -6.21 20.40
C THR A 845 21.28 -7.24 21.23
N ASP A 846 20.65 -7.79 22.26
CA ASP A 846 21.21 -8.88 23.06
C ASP A 846 20.41 -10.17 22.83
N VAL A 847 21.13 -11.20 22.36
CA VAL A 847 20.59 -12.50 21.97
C VAL A 847 21.39 -13.57 22.71
N ASP A 848 20.76 -14.23 23.67
CA ASP A 848 21.44 -15.23 24.51
C ASP A 848 21.72 -16.54 23.75
N GLY A 849 22.84 -17.18 24.09
CA GLY A 849 23.10 -18.61 23.83
C GLY A 849 23.24 -19.07 22.37
N THR A 850 23.21 -18.18 21.36
CA THR A 850 23.22 -18.60 19.95
C THR A 850 24.62 -18.56 19.34
N ALA A 851 25.05 -19.63 18.66
CA ALA A 851 26.26 -19.63 17.83
C ALA A 851 26.14 -20.61 16.66
N VAL A 852 26.02 -20.07 15.45
CA VAL A 852 25.78 -20.83 14.21
C VAL A 852 26.80 -20.40 13.16
N TYR A 853 27.44 -21.37 12.52
CA TYR A 853 28.47 -21.15 11.51
C TYR A 853 28.15 -21.90 10.22
N THR A 854 28.55 -21.35 9.08
CA THR A 854 28.52 -22.03 7.78
C THR A 854 29.84 -21.82 7.01
N VAL A 855 29.91 -22.38 5.80
CA VAL A 855 31.06 -22.24 4.90
C VAL A 855 31.33 -20.75 4.63
N PRO A 856 32.58 -20.28 4.76
CA PRO A 856 32.91 -18.89 4.46
C PRO A 856 32.83 -18.59 2.95
N LEU A 857 32.69 -17.32 2.63
CA LEU A 857 32.85 -16.80 1.28
C LEU A 857 34.30 -16.97 0.82
N SER A 858 34.53 -17.05 -0.50
CA SER A 858 35.87 -17.18 -1.06
C SER A 858 36.74 -15.93 -0.89
N GLY A 859 36.12 -14.79 -0.59
CA GLY A 859 36.78 -13.52 -0.34
C GLY A 859 35.90 -12.62 0.52
N ALA A 860 36.51 -11.58 1.10
CA ALA A 860 35.78 -10.62 1.92
C ALA A 860 34.79 -9.82 1.05
N SER A 861 33.54 -9.77 1.50
CA SER A 861 32.46 -9.06 0.82
C SER A 861 31.51 -8.47 1.86
N GLN A 862 30.80 -7.41 1.50
CA GLN A 862 29.72 -6.91 2.34
C GLN A 862 28.56 -7.90 2.26
N HIS A 863 28.04 -8.36 3.39
CA HIS A 863 26.95 -9.31 3.39
C HIS A 863 26.14 -9.28 4.69
N LYS A 864 24.86 -9.64 4.58
CA LYS A 864 23.97 -9.87 5.71
C LYS A 864 23.77 -11.38 5.86
N THR A 865 24.04 -11.89 7.06
CA THR A 865 23.87 -13.30 7.40
C THR A 865 22.62 -13.46 8.26
N VAL A 866 21.76 -14.43 7.92
CA VAL A 866 20.44 -14.60 8.58
C VAL A 866 20.15 -16.07 8.85
N VAL A 867 19.66 -16.35 10.05
CA VAL A 867 19.13 -17.67 10.47
C VAL A 867 17.69 -17.50 10.95
N PRO A 868 16.70 -18.05 10.24
CA PRO A 868 15.31 -17.99 10.67
C PRO A 868 14.95 -19.14 11.61
N MET A 869 14.05 -18.89 12.54
CA MET A 869 13.48 -19.90 13.45
C MET A 869 12.03 -19.56 13.80
N LEU A 870 11.23 -20.58 14.12
CA LEU A 870 9.93 -20.38 14.75
C LEU A 870 10.07 -20.62 16.24
N CYS A 871 9.52 -19.69 17.02
CA CYS A 871 9.50 -19.79 18.46
C CYS A 871 8.08 -19.62 18.99
N ARG A 872 7.84 -20.20 20.16
CA ARG A 872 6.62 -20.04 20.94
C ARG A 872 6.83 -18.99 22.03
N VAL A 873 5.88 -18.09 22.18
CA VAL A 873 5.91 -17.06 23.23
C VAL A 873 5.54 -17.67 24.58
N LYS A 874 6.35 -17.42 25.62
CA LYS A 874 6.19 -18.05 26.96
C LYS A 874 5.31 -17.28 27.93
N ALA A 875 5.10 -15.99 27.70
CA ALA A 875 4.31 -15.15 28.56
C ALA A 875 3.53 -14.14 27.72
N SER A 876 2.26 -13.96 28.05
CA SER A 876 1.42 -12.97 27.39
C SER A 876 1.92 -11.56 27.67
N SER A 877 1.92 -10.71 26.65
CA SER A 877 2.19 -9.28 26.73
C SER A 877 1.13 -8.50 25.96
N LEU A 878 1.30 -7.18 25.85
CA LEU A 878 0.40 -6.37 25.03
C LEU A 878 0.46 -6.76 23.55
N LEU A 879 1.61 -7.17 23.03
CA LEU A 879 1.81 -7.54 21.62
C LEU A 879 1.46 -8.99 21.35
N PHE A 880 2.01 -9.88 22.17
CA PHE A 880 1.98 -11.31 21.92
C PHE A 880 1.11 -12.00 22.96
N SER A 881 0.39 -13.03 22.52
CA SER A 881 -0.22 -13.95 23.46
C SER A 881 0.73 -15.09 23.76
N GLU A 882 0.62 -15.65 24.96
CA GLU A 882 1.27 -16.91 25.28
C GLU A 882 0.82 -18.01 24.29
N ASP A 883 1.72 -18.95 24.00
CA ASP A 883 1.54 -20.00 22.98
C ASP A 883 1.37 -19.50 21.53
N GLU A 884 1.52 -18.19 21.28
CA GLU A 884 1.62 -17.64 19.93
C GLU A 884 2.96 -18.03 19.30
N VAL A 885 2.90 -18.44 18.04
CA VAL A 885 4.08 -18.75 17.23
C VAL A 885 4.52 -17.48 16.51
N VAL A 886 5.77 -17.11 16.72
CA VAL A 886 6.44 -15.97 16.09
C VAL A 886 7.59 -16.44 15.21
N LEU A 887 7.83 -15.71 14.13
CA LEU A 887 9.04 -15.86 13.33
C LEU A 887 10.13 -15.00 13.96
N VAL A 888 11.27 -15.60 14.28
CA VAL A 888 12.45 -14.90 14.79
C VAL A 888 13.57 -15.02 13.76
N LEU A 889 14.16 -13.88 13.41
CA LEU A 889 15.34 -13.82 12.56
C LEU A 889 16.53 -13.38 13.39
N ILE A 890 17.54 -14.24 13.48
CA ILE A 890 18.83 -13.88 14.04
C ILE A 890 19.72 -13.45 12.88
N SER A 891 20.23 -12.22 12.92
CA SER A 891 20.97 -11.65 11.80
C SER A 891 22.21 -10.88 12.22
N ARG A 892 23.19 -10.85 11.33
CA ARG A 892 24.45 -10.10 11.49
C ARG A 892 24.79 -9.43 10.17
N TYR A 893 25.16 -8.15 10.23
CA TYR A 893 25.69 -7.42 9.07
C TYR A 893 27.23 -7.41 9.12
N SER A 894 27.86 -7.75 8.00
CA SER A 894 29.30 -7.74 7.84
C SER A 894 29.70 -6.66 6.84
N GLU A 895 30.36 -5.61 7.32
CA GLU A 895 30.83 -4.49 6.49
C GLU A 895 31.83 -4.92 5.42
N LEU A 896 32.78 -5.80 5.77
CA LEU A 896 33.73 -6.42 4.85
C LEU A 896 34.38 -7.64 5.53
N ASP A 897 33.78 -8.81 5.36
CA ASP A 897 34.26 -10.08 5.95
C ASP A 897 33.95 -11.24 5.00
N ALA A 898 34.71 -12.32 5.09
CA ALA A 898 34.41 -13.58 4.39
C ALA A 898 33.60 -14.56 5.26
N SER A 899 33.54 -14.33 6.58
CA SER A 899 32.98 -15.27 7.54
C SER A 899 31.45 -15.19 7.59
N ASN A 900 30.78 -16.31 7.31
CA ASN A 900 29.32 -16.43 7.46
C ASN A 900 28.99 -17.09 8.81
N TYR A 901 28.58 -16.28 9.80
CA TYR A 901 28.10 -16.77 11.09
C TYR A 901 27.12 -15.80 11.74
N VAL A 902 26.38 -16.31 12.74
CA VAL A 902 25.69 -15.52 13.76
C VAL A 902 26.11 -16.07 15.12
N ALA A 903 26.48 -15.22 16.05
CA ALA A 903 26.90 -15.62 17.39
C ALA A 903 26.55 -14.53 18.39
N SER A 904 26.17 -14.89 19.61
CA SER A 904 25.88 -13.94 20.68
C SER A 904 27.02 -12.91 20.81
N GLY A 905 26.67 -11.62 20.81
CA GLY A 905 27.61 -10.52 20.62
C GLY A 905 27.94 -10.24 19.14
N ASP A 906 29.02 -9.47 18.91
CA ASP A 906 29.54 -9.14 17.57
C ASP A 906 28.48 -8.61 16.57
N ARG A 907 27.63 -7.69 17.05
CA ARG A 907 26.58 -7.04 16.26
C ARG A 907 25.51 -8.00 15.71
N THR A 908 25.34 -9.15 16.36
CA THR A 908 24.24 -10.07 16.09
C THR A 908 22.98 -9.56 16.80
N ILE A 909 21.89 -9.45 16.05
CA ILE A 909 20.60 -8.99 16.56
C ILE A 909 19.50 -10.02 16.28
N ALA A 910 18.39 -9.92 17.02
CA ALA A 910 17.16 -10.65 16.72
C ALA A 910 16.02 -9.70 16.35
N SER A 911 15.24 -10.10 15.35
CA SER A 911 13.99 -9.42 14.98
C SER A 911 12.83 -10.40 15.07
N VAL A 912 11.72 -9.96 15.66
CA VAL A 912 10.53 -10.79 15.90
C VAL A 912 9.37 -10.32 15.04
N TYR A 913 8.69 -11.26 14.39
CA TYR A 913 7.57 -11.02 13.49
C TYR A 913 6.37 -11.89 13.88
N SER A 914 5.16 -11.32 13.90
CA SER A 914 3.93 -12.11 14.05
C SER A 914 3.74 -12.97 12.80
N THR A 915 3.50 -14.26 12.99
CA THR A 915 3.26 -15.18 11.86
C THR A 915 2.06 -14.77 11.02
N LYS A 916 2.12 -15.02 9.70
CA LYS A 916 0.91 -14.99 8.85
C LYS A 916 -0.15 -15.91 9.46
N ASN A 917 -1.37 -15.40 9.60
CA ASN A 917 -2.51 -16.03 10.28
C ASN A 917 -2.38 -16.12 11.81
N ARG A 918 -1.38 -15.48 12.45
CA ARG A 918 -1.20 -15.42 13.91
C ARG A 918 -1.41 -16.78 14.57
N ILE A 919 -0.50 -17.70 14.28
CA ILE A 919 -0.65 -19.10 14.66
C ILE A 919 -0.58 -19.24 16.18
N LEU A 920 -1.52 -19.99 16.74
CA LEU A 920 -1.51 -20.45 18.12
C LEU A 920 -1.40 -21.98 18.11
N ILE A 921 -0.43 -22.52 18.83
CA ILE A 921 -0.33 -23.96 19.03
C ILE A 921 -1.04 -24.27 20.35
N GLY A 922 -2.08 -25.10 20.29
CA GLY A 922 -2.76 -25.56 21.50
C GLY A 922 -1.79 -26.32 22.39
N GLY A 923 -1.73 -25.94 23.68
CA GLY A 923 -0.92 -26.61 24.69
C GLY A 923 -1.37 -28.02 25.02
#